data_AF-A0A497LSQ4-F1
#
_entry.id   AF-A0A497LSQ4-F1
#
_cell.length_a   1.000
_cell.length_b   1.000
_cell.length_c   1.000
_cell.angle_alpha   90.00
_cell.angle_beta   90.00
_cell.angle_gamma   90.00
#
_symmetry.space_group_name_H-M   'P 1'
#
loop_
_entity.id
_entity.type
_entity.pdbx_description
1 polymer ?
#
loop_
_entity_poly.entity_id
_entity_poly.type
_entity_poly.pdbx_seq_one_letter_code
_entity_poly.pdbx_strand_id
1 'polypeptide(L)'
;TSEGEECYNLPLNRVYVPSEEELRDALGSSDYLIITNIGRLYAYNSDDHEGVNLLLQRMAELAVRKNGILGYLNFSSSNRFTEVTEYDLKRLISPRGEWASKLSAAFNNPNPEENRDAYLLIVGETEIVPSHTYIRNATKNLTIDYSDHFYADVIGDDRPDLIVGRIVGNTARDLIKPIEASLNFAGFSTRKYAICLSGYEESKGIQTFVEDIENVSRILRAKGVESHLIHWSNFSIAWGYIYFTDFDAFTLGDVDGDGVDEIITASDDDGHVRIYKVEGDHYNVNLRLLHDFDALFTKYDDLKAGDVNGDDIDEIVIARNIPGSSVGKLLIYDPHGSLIAYRNIRFSEGDVIEVRNLGFIRNYIFVAREGNSSIQVFRLWGDEIEEAGVINLPFEFDDDYGFAAGKISSRTNFDIVIIKNDTIYLVNVNDFLQVVNTTQININLTFSRFNGLDLADTDGNGLDEIIIVKGEEKMIYRYYIRRGELKHEAMYSRYLPDWFSRMRRTGDPTGQDCLAIGRVLSSDETPHIVVVKPSARGGRFYVLAASCWSEVCKWVSKQLGWMAEDAQVIIVHGHGNPDAASPLTNRYERYWGNFTYHPLVAFFACLTGDYEYDDDYGLVEAMLKHGAAVCIAATELIGCESGRSICNEFLKVWGIYSSYPPGKAFTIAERNMCGLIDVRVAMKCNYYGDPKFSVG
;
A
#
# COMPACT_ATOMS: atom_id res chain seq x y z
N THR A 1 -7.50 -27.38 -40.75
CA THR A 1 -7.25 -27.56 -42.19
C THR A 1 -6.36 -26.43 -42.64
N SER A 2 -5.38 -26.77 -43.46
CA SER A 2 -4.08 -26.13 -43.65
C SER A 2 -4.08 -24.98 -44.68
N GLU A 3 -4.42 -23.76 -44.25
CA GLU A 3 -4.29 -22.53 -45.07
C GLU A 3 -3.76 -21.31 -44.26
N GLY A 4 -2.96 -21.54 -43.20
CA GLY A 4 -2.54 -20.48 -42.27
C GLY A 4 -1.05 -20.10 -42.27
N GLU A 5 -0.18 -20.72 -43.07
CA GLU A 5 1.28 -20.57 -42.93
C GLU A 5 2.00 -19.90 -44.13
N GLU A 6 1.32 -19.43 -45.17
CA GLU A 6 1.99 -18.96 -46.41
C GLU A 6 2.28 -17.45 -46.54
N CYS A 7 2.10 -16.62 -45.50
CA CYS A 7 2.35 -15.17 -45.63
C CYS A 7 3.72 -14.65 -45.11
N TYR A 8 4.58 -15.48 -44.50
CA TYR A 8 5.76 -14.98 -43.79
C TYR A 8 7.12 -15.14 -44.50
N ASN A 9 7.17 -15.55 -45.78
CA ASN A 9 8.44 -15.71 -46.51
C ASN A 9 8.42 -15.12 -47.93
N LEU A 10 7.95 -13.88 -48.09
CA LEU A 10 8.18 -13.15 -49.35
C LEU A 10 9.53 -12.41 -49.30
N PRO A 11 10.42 -12.60 -50.29
CA PRO A 11 11.66 -11.84 -50.37
C PRO A 11 11.35 -10.34 -50.55
N LEU A 12 12.12 -9.50 -49.85
CA LEU A 12 12.08 -8.01 -49.76
C LEU A 12 12.12 -7.22 -51.09
N ASN A 13 11.87 -7.83 -52.25
CA ASN A 13 12.09 -7.23 -53.58
C ASN A 13 10.82 -6.77 -54.32
N ARG A 14 9.65 -6.74 -53.69
CA ARG A 14 8.50 -5.96 -54.18
C ARG A 14 7.72 -5.37 -53.02
N VAL A 15 7.83 -4.06 -52.84
CA VAL A 15 6.86 -3.30 -52.03
C VAL A 15 5.50 -3.48 -52.71
N TYR A 16 4.59 -4.21 -52.07
CA TYR A 16 3.19 -4.27 -52.51
C TYR A 16 2.59 -2.87 -52.32
N VAL A 17 2.10 -2.29 -53.41
CA VAL A 17 1.39 -1.01 -53.40
C VAL A 17 -0.07 -1.34 -53.66
N PRO A 18 -0.97 -1.18 -52.66
CA PRO A 18 -2.39 -1.42 -52.86
C PRO A 18 -2.95 -0.43 -53.88
N SER A 19 -3.91 -0.90 -54.69
CA SER A 19 -4.72 -0.04 -55.55
C SER A 19 -5.58 0.91 -54.71
N GLU A 20 -6.06 2.00 -55.33
CA GLU A 20 -6.99 2.94 -54.66
C GLU A 20 -8.27 2.25 -54.19
N GLU A 21 -8.72 1.22 -54.92
CA GLU A 21 -9.90 0.43 -54.54
C GLU A 21 -9.62 -0.45 -53.32
N GLU A 22 -8.52 -1.21 -53.32
CA GLU A 22 -8.10 -2.01 -52.15
C GLU A 22 -7.90 -1.12 -50.90
N LEU A 23 -7.32 0.06 -51.07
CA LEU A 23 -7.15 1.03 -49.99
C LEU A 23 -8.50 1.54 -49.48
N ARG A 24 -9.41 1.93 -50.38
CA ARG A 24 -10.75 2.41 -50.02
C ARG A 24 -11.55 1.32 -49.31
N ASP A 25 -11.46 0.09 -49.77
CA ASP A 25 -12.20 -1.03 -49.20
C ASP A 25 -11.64 -1.39 -47.81
N ALA A 26 -10.31 -1.42 -47.64
CA ALA A 26 -9.68 -1.63 -46.33
C ALA A 26 -10.01 -0.50 -45.32
N LEU A 27 -10.04 0.76 -45.77
CA LEU A 27 -10.48 1.88 -44.94
C LEU A 27 -11.96 1.74 -44.57
N GLY A 28 -12.83 1.50 -45.56
CA GLY A 28 -14.28 1.39 -45.37
C GLY A 28 -14.73 0.18 -44.55
N SER A 29 -13.90 -0.86 -44.42
CA SER A 29 -14.16 -2.02 -43.55
C SER A 29 -13.64 -1.85 -42.13
N SER A 30 -12.79 -0.84 -41.87
CA SER A 30 -12.15 -0.65 -40.57
C SER A 30 -13.04 0.10 -39.59
N ASP A 31 -13.30 -0.52 -38.44
CA ASP A 31 -13.97 0.04 -37.27
C ASP A 31 -12.96 0.46 -36.19
N TYR A 32 -11.65 0.40 -36.47
CA TYR A 32 -10.60 0.67 -35.50
C TYR A 32 -9.51 1.58 -36.07
N LEU A 33 -9.34 2.74 -35.45
CA LEU A 33 -8.32 3.72 -35.80
C LEU A 33 -7.27 3.77 -34.69
N ILE A 34 -6.02 3.50 -35.04
CA ILE A 34 -4.86 3.62 -34.13
C ILE A 34 -4.07 4.84 -34.54
N ILE A 35 -3.89 5.81 -33.64
CA ILE A 35 -3.27 7.10 -33.96
C ILE A 35 -2.00 7.35 -33.17
N THR A 36 -1.07 8.07 -33.80
CA THR A 36 0.10 8.66 -33.13
C THR A 36 0.66 9.82 -33.95
N ASN A 37 1.66 10.52 -33.41
CA ASN A 37 2.45 11.50 -34.12
C ASN A 37 3.89 10.99 -34.30
N ILE A 38 4.21 10.48 -35.49
CA ILE A 38 5.53 9.92 -35.79
C ILE A 38 6.64 10.95 -35.55
N GLY A 39 6.43 12.20 -35.96
CA GLY A 39 7.44 13.25 -35.83
C GLY A 39 7.77 13.54 -34.36
N ARG A 40 6.75 13.59 -33.50
CA ARG A 40 6.92 13.75 -32.05
C ARG A 40 7.52 12.50 -31.41
N LEU A 41 7.11 11.29 -31.80
CA LEU A 41 7.73 10.05 -31.29
C LEU A 41 9.25 10.05 -31.49
N TYR A 42 9.73 10.37 -32.70
CA TYR A 42 11.17 10.48 -32.96
C TYR A 42 11.84 11.65 -32.23
N ALA A 43 11.13 12.77 -32.02
CA ALA A 43 11.68 13.92 -31.31
C ALA A 43 11.85 13.65 -29.80
N TYR A 44 10.87 13.02 -29.17
CA TYR A 44 10.86 12.73 -27.74
C TYR A 44 11.61 11.43 -27.38
N ASN A 45 11.87 10.55 -28.36
CA ASN A 45 12.71 9.36 -28.20
C ASN A 45 13.99 9.46 -29.05
N SER A 46 14.65 10.63 -29.02
CA SER A 46 15.79 10.92 -29.90
C SER A 46 17.00 9.99 -29.70
N ASP A 47 17.13 9.38 -28.52
CA ASP A 47 18.20 8.43 -28.19
C ASP A 47 17.82 6.95 -28.50
N ASP A 48 16.55 6.65 -28.85
CA ASP A 48 16.06 5.29 -29.12
C ASP A 48 15.15 5.21 -30.37
N HIS A 49 15.70 5.63 -31.51
CA HIS A 49 15.02 5.49 -32.80
C HIS A 49 14.66 4.03 -33.15
N GLU A 50 15.42 3.05 -32.66
CA GLU A 50 15.10 1.63 -32.84
C GLU A 50 13.83 1.24 -32.07
N GLY A 51 13.68 1.72 -30.83
CA GLY A 51 12.45 1.59 -30.04
C GLY A 51 11.24 2.19 -30.75
N VAL A 52 11.37 3.39 -31.33
CA VAL A 52 10.30 4.01 -32.13
C VAL A 52 9.92 3.16 -33.34
N ASN A 53 10.90 2.63 -34.07
CA ASN A 53 10.64 1.73 -35.20
C ASN A 53 9.91 0.47 -34.78
N LEU A 54 10.31 -0.13 -33.65
CA LEU A 54 9.64 -1.30 -33.09
C LEU A 54 8.19 -0.98 -32.66
N LEU A 55 7.96 0.19 -32.04
CA LEU A 55 6.63 0.63 -31.66
C LEU A 55 5.71 0.72 -32.89
N LEU A 56 6.17 1.37 -33.96
CA LEU A 56 5.40 1.49 -35.19
C LEU A 56 5.12 0.13 -35.85
N GLN A 57 6.07 -0.82 -35.78
CA GLN A 57 5.84 -2.20 -36.24
C GLN A 57 4.76 -2.91 -35.41
N ARG A 58 4.82 -2.79 -34.08
CA ARG A 58 3.82 -3.40 -33.18
C ARG A 58 2.43 -2.78 -33.35
N MET A 59 2.35 -1.47 -33.54
CA MET A 59 1.09 -0.81 -33.89
C MET A 59 0.51 -1.34 -35.22
N ALA A 60 1.35 -1.57 -36.23
CA ALA A 60 0.92 -2.14 -37.50
C ALA A 60 0.44 -3.59 -37.35
N GLU A 61 1.13 -4.41 -36.55
CA GLU A 61 0.70 -5.76 -36.22
C GLU A 61 -0.67 -5.76 -35.52
N LEU A 62 -0.86 -4.89 -34.53
CA LEU A 62 -2.14 -4.72 -33.85
C LEU A 62 -3.26 -4.30 -34.80
N ALA A 63 -2.99 -3.35 -35.70
CA ALA A 63 -3.93 -2.91 -36.73
C ALA A 63 -4.37 -4.09 -37.61
N VAL A 64 -3.42 -4.89 -38.12
CA VAL A 64 -3.73 -6.07 -38.95
C VAL A 64 -4.57 -7.09 -38.16
N ARG A 65 -4.19 -7.38 -36.92
CA ARG A 65 -4.89 -8.36 -36.07
C ARG A 65 -6.32 -7.94 -35.74
N LYS A 66 -6.59 -6.64 -35.59
CA LYS A 66 -7.86 -6.13 -35.07
C LYS A 66 -8.71 -5.38 -36.09
N ASN A 67 -8.46 -5.62 -37.38
CA ASN A 67 -9.13 -4.96 -38.50
C ASN A 67 -9.09 -3.42 -38.35
N GLY A 68 -7.90 -2.91 -38.06
CA GLY A 68 -7.63 -1.50 -37.80
C GLY A 68 -6.77 -0.84 -38.87
N ILE A 69 -6.71 0.49 -38.79
CA ILE A 69 -5.91 1.36 -39.67
C ILE A 69 -5.07 2.31 -38.83
N LEU A 70 -3.87 2.62 -39.32
CA LEU A 70 -2.98 3.61 -38.71
C LEU A 70 -3.29 5.03 -39.23
N GLY A 71 -3.49 5.97 -38.32
CA GLY A 71 -3.67 7.39 -38.60
C GLY A 71 -2.50 8.21 -38.04
N TYR A 72 -1.71 8.83 -38.90
CA TYR A 72 -0.55 9.62 -38.47
C TYR A 72 -0.87 11.12 -38.46
N LEU A 73 -0.77 11.73 -37.28
CA LEU A 73 -0.86 13.18 -37.10
C LEU A 73 0.46 13.82 -37.56
N ASN A 74 0.60 14.05 -38.86
CA ASN A 74 1.80 14.67 -39.43
C ASN A 74 1.39 15.83 -40.36
N PHE A 75 1.51 17.07 -39.90
CA PHE A 75 1.34 18.23 -40.77
C PHE A 75 2.68 18.60 -41.40
N SER A 76 2.66 18.70 -42.73
CA SER A 76 3.78 18.97 -43.63
C SER A 76 4.85 19.93 -43.08
N SER A 77 6.08 19.47 -43.26
CA SER A 77 7.41 20.06 -43.10
C SER A 77 7.69 21.43 -43.75
N SER A 78 6.69 22.31 -43.93
CA SER A 78 6.88 23.65 -44.51
C SER A 78 6.87 24.79 -43.48
N ASN A 79 6.49 24.53 -42.23
CA ASN A 79 6.67 25.46 -41.11
C ASN A 79 6.87 24.66 -39.82
N ARG A 80 8.04 24.78 -39.18
CA ARG A 80 8.40 24.08 -37.93
C ARG A 80 7.55 24.46 -36.69
N PHE A 81 6.34 25.03 -36.81
CA PHE A 81 5.68 25.68 -35.67
C PHE A 81 4.14 25.70 -35.64
N THR A 82 3.40 24.94 -36.47
CA THR A 82 1.97 24.73 -36.16
C THR A 82 1.81 23.41 -35.43
N GLU A 83 1.74 23.53 -34.11
CA GLU A 83 1.41 22.47 -33.18
C GLU A 83 0.05 21.82 -33.57
N VAL A 84 0.02 20.49 -33.69
CA VAL A 84 -1.24 19.74 -33.84
C VAL A 84 -2.01 19.96 -32.54
N THR A 85 -3.23 20.49 -32.63
CA THR A 85 -4.09 20.69 -31.46
C THR A 85 -5.07 19.53 -31.28
N GLU A 86 -5.62 19.39 -30.08
CA GLU A 86 -6.71 18.48 -29.77
C GLU A 86 -7.94 18.71 -30.68
N TYR A 87 -8.20 19.96 -31.09
CA TYR A 87 -9.28 20.29 -32.01
C TYR A 87 -9.04 19.80 -33.44
N ASP A 88 -7.77 19.72 -33.87
CA ASP A 88 -7.44 19.21 -35.19
C ASP A 88 -7.72 17.71 -35.27
N LEU A 89 -7.28 16.94 -34.27
CA LEU A 89 -7.63 15.53 -34.16
C LEU A 89 -9.14 15.35 -34.07
N LYS A 90 -9.83 16.11 -33.21
CA LYS A 90 -11.28 16.02 -33.04
C LYS A 90 -12.02 16.19 -34.37
N ARG A 91 -11.64 17.20 -35.16
CA ARG A 91 -12.24 17.48 -36.48
C ARG A 91 -12.02 16.35 -37.49
N LEU A 92 -10.89 15.64 -37.43
CA LEU A 92 -10.60 14.53 -38.34
C LEU A 92 -11.48 13.30 -38.06
N ILE A 93 -11.72 13.01 -36.77
CA ILE A 93 -12.43 11.81 -36.31
C ILE A 93 -13.94 12.00 -36.11
N SER A 94 -14.43 13.24 -36.01
CA SER A 94 -15.87 13.52 -35.94
C SER A 94 -16.59 13.17 -37.26
N PRO A 95 -17.91 12.86 -37.23
CA PRO A 95 -18.70 12.59 -38.43
C PRO A 95 -18.49 13.62 -39.54
N ARG A 96 -18.31 13.14 -40.78
CA ARG A 96 -17.93 13.95 -41.97
C ARG A 96 -16.52 14.54 -41.94
N GLY A 97 -15.73 14.27 -40.90
CA GLY A 97 -14.30 14.57 -40.84
C GLY A 97 -13.53 13.80 -41.90
N GLU A 98 -12.32 14.29 -42.22
CA GLU A 98 -11.54 13.72 -43.33
C GLU A 98 -11.17 12.25 -43.12
N TRP A 99 -10.93 11.83 -41.87
CA TRP A 99 -10.64 10.44 -41.55
C TRP A 99 -11.94 9.65 -41.37
N ALA A 100 -12.87 10.15 -40.56
CA ALA A 100 -14.15 9.48 -40.31
C ALA A 100 -14.92 9.15 -41.60
N SER A 101 -14.92 10.05 -42.59
CA SER A 101 -15.61 9.85 -43.88
C SER A 101 -15.01 8.74 -44.76
N LYS A 102 -13.79 8.30 -44.48
CA LYS A 102 -13.10 7.22 -45.21
C LYS A 102 -13.20 5.86 -44.51
N LEU A 103 -13.45 5.87 -43.20
CA LEU A 103 -13.54 4.66 -42.36
C LEU A 103 -14.94 4.01 -42.45
N SER A 104 -15.16 2.94 -41.70
CA SER A 104 -16.47 2.29 -41.63
C SER A 104 -17.60 3.26 -41.29
N ALA A 105 -18.82 2.90 -41.70
CA ALA A 105 -20.02 3.72 -41.47
C ALA A 105 -20.26 4.03 -39.99
N ALA A 106 -19.72 3.20 -39.08
CA ALA A 106 -19.78 3.44 -37.64
C ALA A 106 -19.08 4.75 -37.23
N PHE A 107 -17.98 5.17 -37.87
CA PHE A 107 -17.33 6.46 -37.57
C PHE A 107 -18.18 7.69 -37.95
N ASN A 108 -19.13 7.56 -38.88
CA ASN A 108 -20.03 8.65 -39.26
C ASN A 108 -21.36 8.65 -38.51
N ASN A 109 -21.69 7.56 -37.81
CA ASN A 109 -22.88 7.44 -36.98
C ASN A 109 -22.63 6.49 -35.79
N PRO A 110 -21.66 6.81 -34.91
CA PRO A 110 -21.24 5.91 -33.84
C PRO A 110 -22.33 5.79 -32.78
N ASN A 111 -22.55 4.58 -32.30
CA ASN A 111 -23.42 4.31 -31.15
C ASN A 111 -23.10 2.91 -30.58
N PRO A 112 -22.37 2.82 -29.46
CA PRO A 112 -21.97 1.54 -28.88
C PRO A 112 -23.15 0.73 -28.30
N GLU A 113 -24.26 1.39 -27.92
CA GLU A 113 -25.48 0.72 -27.42
C GLU A 113 -26.26 0.03 -28.55
N GLU A 114 -26.14 0.54 -29.77
CA GLU A 114 -26.78 0.00 -30.98
C GLU A 114 -25.81 -0.83 -31.85
N ASN A 115 -24.66 -1.23 -31.30
CA ASN A 115 -23.60 -1.99 -31.97
C ASN A 115 -23.02 -1.32 -33.23
N ARG A 116 -23.07 0.01 -33.30
CA ARG A 116 -22.31 0.80 -34.28
C ARG A 116 -21.00 1.23 -33.64
N ASP A 117 -20.18 0.23 -33.36
CA ASP A 117 -18.93 0.40 -32.62
C ASP A 117 -17.87 1.06 -33.51
N ALA A 118 -17.22 2.10 -33.00
CA ALA A 118 -16.07 2.74 -33.63
C ALA A 118 -15.01 2.96 -32.55
N TYR A 119 -13.84 2.35 -32.75
CA TYR A 119 -12.78 2.28 -31.76
C TYR A 119 -11.65 3.24 -32.13
N LEU A 120 -11.13 3.97 -31.15
CA LEU A 120 -9.98 4.86 -31.29
C LEU A 120 -8.93 4.49 -30.25
N LEU A 121 -7.74 4.10 -30.71
CA LEU A 121 -6.56 3.94 -29.84
C LEU A 121 -5.60 5.10 -30.08
N ILE A 122 -5.32 5.86 -29.02
CA ILE A 122 -4.30 6.90 -28.99
C ILE A 122 -3.00 6.28 -28.46
N VAL A 123 -1.89 6.42 -29.18
CA VAL A 123 -0.58 5.90 -28.74
C VAL A 123 0.38 7.07 -28.49
N GLY A 124 0.66 7.30 -27.21
CA GLY A 124 1.50 8.38 -26.69
C GLY A 124 0.75 9.30 -25.71
N GLU A 125 1.52 9.97 -24.86
CA GLU A 125 1.08 10.98 -23.89
C GLU A 125 0.85 12.35 -24.58
N THR A 126 0.67 13.43 -23.81
CA THR A 126 0.18 14.71 -24.36
C THR A 126 1.19 15.42 -25.28
N GLU A 127 2.47 15.21 -25.03
CA GLU A 127 3.60 15.65 -25.81
C GLU A 127 3.71 14.91 -27.15
N ILE A 128 3.15 13.71 -27.29
CA ILE A 128 3.02 12.98 -28.57
C ILE A 128 1.68 13.25 -29.26
N VAL A 129 0.57 12.98 -28.56
CA VAL A 129 -0.80 13.23 -29.04
C VAL A 129 -1.56 14.01 -27.96
N PRO A 130 -1.98 15.26 -28.25
CA PRO A 130 -2.63 16.12 -27.26
C PRO A 130 -3.81 15.44 -26.54
N SER A 131 -4.07 15.84 -25.31
CA SER A 131 -5.33 15.59 -24.59
C SER A 131 -6.11 16.90 -24.45
N HIS A 132 -7.34 16.85 -23.96
CA HIS A 132 -8.13 18.06 -23.74
C HIS A 132 -8.24 18.43 -22.26
N THR A 133 -8.20 19.74 -22.00
CA THR A 133 -8.50 20.32 -20.68
C THR A 133 -9.83 21.06 -20.72
N TYR A 134 -10.78 20.65 -19.89
CA TYR A 134 -12.04 21.38 -19.72
C TYR A 134 -11.89 22.50 -18.68
N ILE A 135 -12.00 23.76 -19.11
CA ILE A 135 -11.95 24.95 -18.23
C ILE A 135 -13.37 25.43 -17.96
N ARG A 136 -13.90 25.26 -16.73
CA ARG A 136 -15.32 25.59 -16.46
C ARG A 136 -15.57 26.74 -15.49
N ASN A 137 -14.61 27.12 -14.65
CA ASN A 137 -14.79 28.26 -13.77
C ASN A 137 -13.46 28.93 -13.37
N ALA A 138 -13.11 30.02 -14.06
CA ALA A 138 -11.90 30.81 -13.81
C ALA A 138 -11.81 31.41 -12.38
N THR A 139 -12.90 31.44 -11.63
CA THR A 139 -12.91 31.95 -10.23
C THR A 139 -12.76 30.88 -9.17
N LYS A 140 -12.85 29.59 -9.53
CA LYS A 140 -12.74 28.44 -8.61
C LYS A 140 -11.67 27.41 -9.02
N ASN A 141 -10.89 27.67 -10.07
CA ASN A 141 -9.88 26.75 -10.62
C ASN A 141 -10.37 25.30 -10.73
N LEU A 142 -11.57 25.09 -11.28
CA LEU A 142 -12.04 23.74 -11.59
C LEU A 142 -11.68 23.45 -13.06
N THR A 143 -10.53 22.79 -13.25
CA THR A 143 -10.11 22.17 -14.51
C THR A 143 -10.41 20.67 -14.46
N ILE A 144 -10.60 20.07 -15.62
CA ILE A 144 -10.51 18.62 -15.79
C ILE A 144 -9.43 18.43 -16.83
N ASP A 145 -8.26 18.03 -16.37
CA ASP A 145 -7.09 17.85 -17.21
C ASP A 145 -7.05 16.45 -17.81
N TYR A 146 -6.36 16.34 -18.95
CA TYR A 146 -6.05 15.08 -19.63
C TYR A 146 -7.24 14.20 -20.04
N SER A 147 -8.40 14.80 -20.32
CA SER A 147 -9.61 14.05 -20.62
C SER A 147 -9.67 13.58 -22.07
N ASP A 148 -9.84 12.27 -22.27
CA ASP A 148 -10.09 11.67 -23.58
C ASP A 148 -11.59 11.59 -23.94
N HIS A 149 -12.48 11.93 -23.00
CA HIS A 149 -13.92 12.11 -23.28
C HIS A 149 -14.14 13.13 -24.41
N PHE A 150 -13.26 14.14 -24.51
CA PHE A 150 -13.28 15.11 -25.59
C PHE A 150 -13.16 14.45 -26.97
N TYR A 151 -12.39 13.35 -27.11
CA TYR A 151 -12.32 12.60 -28.36
C TYR A 151 -13.49 11.64 -28.52
N ALA A 152 -14.03 11.13 -27.42
CA ALA A 152 -15.15 10.19 -27.43
C ALA A 152 -16.49 10.80 -27.87
N ASP A 153 -16.84 12.01 -27.42
CA ASP A 153 -18.11 12.70 -27.74
C ASP A 153 -18.06 13.40 -29.10
N VAL A 154 -18.31 12.67 -30.19
CA VAL A 154 -18.19 13.23 -31.56
C VAL A 154 -19.51 13.73 -32.14
N ILE A 155 -20.64 13.39 -31.53
CA ILE A 155 -21.97 13.83 -31.95
C ILE A 155 -22.37 15.14 -31.24
N GLY A 156 -21.78 15.45 -30.07
CA GLY A 156 -21.96 16.69 -29.34
C GLY A 156 -23.18 16.67 -28.41
N ASP A 157 -23.51 15.49 -27.86
CA ASP A 157 -24.57 15.31 -26.85
C ASP A 157 -24.01 15.07 -25.43
N ASP A 158 -22.73 15.37 -25.24
CA ASP A 158 -21.96 15.17 -24.01
C ASP A 158 -21.83 13.71 -23.56
N ARG A 159 -22.17 12.73 -24.41
CA ARG A 159 -21.98 11.29 -24.13
C ARG A 159 -20.88 10.73 -25.04
N PRO A 160 -20.05 9.78 -24.56
CA PRO A 160 -19.02 9.22 -25.41
C PRO A 160 -19.63 8.32 -26.48
N ASP A 161 -19.33 8.59 -27.75
CA ASP A 161 -19.81 7.82 -28.90
C ASP A 161 -18.75 6.87 -29.46
N LEU A 162 -17.50 7.34 -29.51
CA LEU A 162 -16.35 6.49 -29.84
C LEU A 162 -15.89 5.74 -28.59
N ILE A 163 -15.41 4.52 -28.80
CA ILE A 163 -14.80 3.69 -27.76
C ILE A 163 -13.30 4.01 -27.77
N VAL A 164 -12.89 4.91 -26.88
CA VAL A 164 -11.53 5.48 -26.87
C VAL A 164 -10.66 4.75 -25.85
N GLY A 165 -9.42 4.46 -26.20
CA GLY A 165 -8.38 4.12 -25.25
C GLY A 165 -7.07 4.84 -25.56
N ARG A 166 -6.23 5.05 -24.54
CA ARG A 166 -4.91 5.70 -24.67
C ARG A 166 -3.81 4.83 -24.08
N ILE A 167 -2.73 4.62 -24.83
CA ILE A 167 -1.50 4.01 -24.32
C ILE A 167 -0.55 5.12 -23.89
N VAL A 168 -0.19 5.08 -22.61
CA VAL A 168 0.76 5.98 -21.94
C VAL A 168 2.04 5.25 -21.59
N GLY A 169 3.13 5.98 -21.43
CA GLY A 169 4.47 5.50 -21.15
C GLY A 169 5.53 6.48 -21.61
N ASN A 170 6.47 6.77 -20.70
CA ASN A 170 7.64 7.63 -20.89
C ASN A 170 8.56 7.31 -22.07
N THR A 171 8.58 6.07 -22.56
CA THR A 171 9.45 5.66 -23.68
C THR A 171 8.68 4.90 -24.75
N ALA A 172 9.18 4.91 -25.98
CA ALA A 172 8.63 4.09 -27.06
C ALA A 172 8.57 2.60 -26.70
N ARG A 173 9.47 2.12 -25.83
CA ARG A 173 9.47 0.74 -25.32
C ARG A 173 8.41 0.50 -24.26
N ASP A 174 8.06 1.49 -23.46
CA ASP A 174 6.95 1.37 -22.51
C ASP A 174 5.60 1.39 -23.25
N LEU A 175 5.45 2.23 -24.27
CA LEU A 175 4.27 2.26 -25.15
C LEU A 175 4.03 0.93 -25.89
N ILE A 176 5.06 0.10 -26.09
CA ILE A 176 4.92 -1.23 -26.69
C ILE A 176 4.20 -2.21 -25.76
N LYS A 177 4.37 -2.10 -24.44
CA LYS A 177 3.92 -3.15 -23.50
C LYS A 177 2.42 -3.42 -23.53
N PRO A 178 1.53 -2.40 -23.54
CA PRO A 178 0.09 -2.64 -23.65
C PRO A 178 -0.32 -3.17 -25.03
N ILE A 179 0.43 -2.84 -26.09
CA ILE A 179 0.21 -3.39 -27.43
C ILE A 179 0.53 -4.89 -27.43
N GLU A 180 1.67 -5.28 -26.87
CA GLU A 180 2.05 -6.69 -26.77
C GLU A 180 1.10 -7.49 -25.86
N ALA A 181 0.66 -6.89 -24.75
CA ALA A 181 -0.37 -7.47 -23.89
C ALA A 181 -1.68 -7.71 -24.66
N SER A 182 -2.06 -6.77 -25.53
CA SER A 182 -3.26 -6.90 -26.38
C SER A 182 -3.12 -7.88 -27.53
N LEU A 183 -1.89 -8.15 -28.00
CA LEU A 183 -1.60 -9.21 -28.97
C LEU A 183 -1.57 -10.60 -28.31
N ASN A 184 -1.19 -10.67 -27.03
CA ASN A 184 -0.96 -11.91 -26.27
C ASN A 184 -2.06 -12.20 -25.22
N PHE A 185 -3.30 -11.79 -25.46
CA PHE A 185 -4.40 -11.87 -24.49
C PHE A 185 -4.95 -13.29 -24.23
N ALA A 186 -4.32 -14.35 -24.76
CA ALA A 186 -4.80 -15.72 -24.59
C ALA A 186 -4.96 -16.11 -23.10
N GLY A 187 -4.06 -15.63 -22.24
CA GLY A 187 -4.15 -15.78 -20.79
C GLY A 187 -5.40 -15.15 -20.19
N PHE A 188 -5.75 -13.93 -20.60
CA PHE A 188 -6.97 -13.23 -20.21
C PHE A 188 -8.25 -13.92 -20.71
N SER A 189 -8.20 -14.79 -21.72
CA SER A 189 -9.42 -15.37 -22.31
C SER A 189 -10.33 -16.11 -21.32
N THR A 190 -9.78 -16.65 -20.22
CA THR A 190 -10.57 -17.37 -19.22
C THR A 190 -11.36 -16.43 -18.30
N ARG A 191 -10.82 -15.24 -17.93
CA ARG A 191 -11.44 -14.27 -17.00
C ARG A 191 -12.01 -14.91 -15.72
N LYS A 192 -11.29 -15.85 -15.12
CA LYS A 192 -11.74 -16.64 -13.97
C LYS A 192 -11.16 -16.21 -12.64
N TYR A 193 -10.08 -15.42 -12.61
CA TYR A 193 -9.46 -14.99 -11.35
C TYR A 193 -9.34 -13.47 -11.26
N ALA A 194 -9.88 -12.93 -10.17
CA ALA A 194 -9.89 -11.52 -9.84
C ALA A 194 -9.24 -11.25 -8.49
N ILE A 195 -8.60 -10.09 -8.36
CA ILE A 195 -8.07 -9.55 -7.11
C ILE A 195 -8.81 -8.24 -6.83
N CYS A 196 -9.32 -8.12 -5.63
CA CYS A 196 -10.19 -7.05 -5.18
C CYS A 196 -9.56 -6.37 -3.97
N LEU A 197 -9.11 -5.12 -4.13
CA LEU A 197 -8.39 -4.38 -3.10
C LEU A 197 -9.22 -3.21 -2.55
N SER A 198 -9.28 -3.06 -1.23
CA SER A 198 -9.84 -1.86 -0.59
C SER A 198 -8.77 -1.02 0.09
N GLY A 199 -8.93 0.29 0.02
CA GLY A 199 -8.20 1.28 0.81
C GLY A 199 -8.54 1.25 2.29
N TYR A 200 -8.07 2.27 3.01
CA TYR A 200 -8.15 2.32 4.47
C TYR A 200 -9.55 2.68 4.89
N GLU A 201 -9.84 2.47 6.16
CA GLU A 201 -11.11 2.84 6.74
C GLU A 201 -10.88 3.79 7.89
N GLU A 202 -11.92 4.52 8.26
CA GLU A 202 -11.92 5.37 9.44
C GLU A 202 -12.93 4.84 10.46
N SER A 203 -12.66 5.05 11.75
CA SER A 203 -13.47 4.52 12.85
C SER A 203 -14.94 4.95 12.83
N LYS A 204 -15.27 6.03 12.11
CA LYS A 204 -16.64 6.54 11.97
C LYS A 204 -17.42 5.94 10.79
N GLY A 205 -16.85 5.01 10.04
CA GLY A 205 -17.53 4.34 8.93
C GLY A 205 -17.95 5.28 7.80
N ILE A 206 -17.31 6.45 7.69
CA ILE A 206 -17.62 7.45 6.65
C ILE A 206 -17.17 6.93 5.27
N GLN A 207 -16.11 6.13 5.23
CA GLN A 207 -15.56 5.54 4.02
C GLN A 207 -16.08 4.11 3.85
N THR A 208 -16.54 3.77 2.65
CA THR A 208 -17.20 2.49 2.34
C THR A 208 -16.30 1.52 1.57
N PHE A 209 -14.99 1.76 1.46
CA PHE A 209 -14.12 1.01 0.53
C PHE A 209 -14.12 -0.50 0.76
N VAL A 210 -14.11 -0.96 2.03
CA VAL A 210 -14.19 -2.40 2.32
C VAL A 210 -15.54 -2.98 1.90
N GLU A 211 -16.64 -2.31 2.24
CA GLU A 211 -17.99 -2.76 1.87
C GLU A 211 -18.17 -2.77 0.34
N ASP A 212 -17.65 -1.75 -0.34
CA ASP A 212 -17.71 -1.63 -1.79
C ASP A 212 -16.92 -2.74 -2.47
N ILE A 213 -15.71 -3.05 -2.00
CA ILE A 213 -14.91 -4.11 -2.60
C ILE A 213 -15.46 -5.51 -2.29
N GLU A 214 -16.03 -5.72 -1.10
CA GLU A 214 -16.74 -6.95 -0.77
C GLU A 214 -17.97 -7.13 -1.70
N ASN A 215 -18.65 -6.03 -2.04
CA ASN A 215 -19.74 -6.04 -3.01
C ASN A 215 -19.27 -6.36 -4.44
N VAL A 216 -18.17 -5.75 -4.88
CA VAL A 216 -17.52 -6.08 -6.16
C VAL A 216 -17.18 -7.57 -6.22
N SER A 217 -16.53 -8.10 -5.18
CA SER A 217 -16.19 -9.52 -5.07
C SER A 217 -17.42 -10.42 -5.17
N ARG A 218 -18.53 -10.04 -4.53
CA ARG A 218 -19.81 -10.76 -4.62
C ARG A 218 -20.39 -10.75 -6.04
N ILE A 219 -20.34 -9.61 -6.73
CA ILE A 219 -20.81 -9.48 -8.13
C ILE A 219 -19.97 -10.36 -9.06
N LEU A 220 -18.65 -10.34 -8.92
CA LEU A 220 -17.72 -11.15 -9.72
C LEU A 220 -17.94 -12.65 -9.48
N ARG A 221 -18.07 -13.07 -8.21
CA ARG A 221 -18.37 -14.46 -7.86
C ARG A 221 -19.74 -14.92 -8.38
N ALA A 222 -20.75 -14.06 -8.35
CA ALA A 222 -22.06 -14.34 -8.94
C ALA A 222 -22.00 -14.51 -10.46
N LYS A 223 -21.04 -13.86 -11.12
CA LYS A 223 -20.71 -14.06 -12.54
C LYS A 223 -19.78 -15.26 -12.77
N GLY A 224 -19.40 -16.02 -11.74
CA GLY A 224 -18.55 -17.21 -11.86
C GLY A 224 -17.05 -16.92 -11.91
N VAL A 225 -16.61 -15.74 -11.47
CA VAL A 225 -15.20 -15.36 -11.36
C VAL A 225 -14.75 -15.56 -9.91
N GLU A 226 -13.70 -16.34 -9.70
CA GLU A 226 -13.03 -16.43 -8.42
C GLU A 226 -12.44 -15.07 -8.05
N SER A 227 -12.55 -14.66 -6.78
CA SER A 227 -12.17 -13.32 -6.35
C SER A 227 -11.44 -13.35 -5.01
N HIS A 228 -10.18 -12.93 -4.98
CA HIS A 228 -9.41 -12.78 -3.75
C HIS A 228 -9.54 -11.36 -3.20
N LEU A 229 -9.76 -11.24 -1.88
CA LEU A 229 -9.92 -9.95 -1.20
C LEU A 229 -8.62 -9.57 -0.48
N ILE A 230 -8.13 -8.35 -0.73
CA ILE A 230 -7.04 -7.75 0.02
C ILE A 230 -7.55 -6.46 0.66
N HIS A 231 -7.56 -6.39 1.98
CA HIS A 231 -8.02 -5.21 2.70
C HIS A 231 -6.83 -4.45 3.28
N TRP A 232 -6.70 -3.15 2.99
CA TRP A 232 -5.62 -2.33 3.54
C TRP A 232 -5.62 -2.32 5.07
N SER A 233 -6.80 -2.41 5.70
CA SER A 233 -6.97 -2.48 7.15
C SER A 233 -6.58 -3.82 7.77
N ASN A 234 -6.24 -4.86 6.97
CA ASN A 234 -5.72 -6.12 7.47
C ASN A 234 -4.20 -6.07 7.60
N PHE A 235 -3.73 -5.64 8.77
CA PHE A 235 -2.32 -5.44 9.08
C PHE A 235 -1.57 -6.71 9.46
N SER A 236 -2.23 -7.86 9.65
CA SER A 236 -1.53 -9.09 10.06
C SER A 236 -0.65 -9.60 8.94
N ILE A 237 0.67 -9.49 9.13
CA ILE A 237 1.69 -10.04 8.25
C ILE A 237 1.83 -11.53 8.52
N ALA A 238 2.02 -11.88 9.78
CA ALA A 238 2.21 -13.23 10.27
C ALA A 238 1.47 -13.42 11.58
N TRP A 239 1.12 -14.67 11.89
CA TRP A 239 0.51 -15.04 13.16
C TRP A 239 0.74 -16.52 13.43
N GLY A 240 0.71 -16.90 14.70
CA GLY A 240 0.85 -18.30 15.09
C GLY A 240 0.35 -18.56 16.50
N TYR A 241 0.46 -19.82 16.91
CA TYR A 241 0.15 -20.25 18.28
C TYR A 241 1.42 -20.21 19.12
N ILE A 242 1.26 -19.82 20.38
CA ILE A 242 2.30 -19.76 21.38
C ILE A 242 1.69 -20.19 22.71
N TYR A 243 2.50 -20.76 23.61
CA TYR A 243 2.09 -20.98 24.99
C TYR A 243 2.14 -19.64 25.74
N PHE A 244 0.96 -19.08 26.00
CA PHE A 244 0.71 -17.78 26.59
C PHE A 244 -0.70 -17.71 27.22
N THR A 245 -0.75 -17.73 28.54
CA THR A 245 -1.98 -17.67 29.36
C THR A 245 -2.17 -16.30 30.01
N ASP A 246 -3.27 -16.14 30.77
CA ASP A 246 -3.48 -14.93 31.56
C ASP A 246 -2.28 -14.70 32.50
N PHE A 247 -1.90 -13.43 32.71
CA PHE A 247 -0.79 -12.95 33.53
C PHE A 247 0.63 -13.23 33.03
N ASP A 248 0.81 -14.07 32.01
CA ASP A 248 2.10 -14.23 31.32
C ASP A 248 2.61 -12.88 30.78
N ALA A 249 3.92 -12.65 30.85
CA ALA A 249 4.55 -11.47 30.27
C ALA A 249 5.23 -11.78 28.94
N PHE A 250 5.42 -10.75 28.12
CA PHE A 250 6.05 -10.85 26.80
C PHE A 250 6.96 -9.65 26.54
N THR A 251 8.07 -9.91 25.86
CA THR A 251 8.98 -8.91 25.33
C THR A 251 9.69 -9.46 24.08
N LEU A 252 10.48 -8.62 23.43
CA LEU A 252 11.31 -8.96 22.28
C LEU A 252 12.76 -8.61 22.59
N GLY A 253 13.69 -9.39 22.05
CA GLY A 253 15.12 -9.06 22.07
C GLY A 253 15.94 -10.01 21.21
N ASP A 254 17.04 -9.50 20.65
CA ASP A 254 18.00 -10.26 19.85
C ASP A 254 18.93 -11.05 20.78
N VAL A 255 18.59 -12.30 21.06
CA VAL A 255 19.30 -13.09 22.08
C VAL A 255 20.39 -13.99 21.50
N ASP A 256 20.53 -14.02 20.17
CA ASP A 256 21.57 -14.77 19.47
C ASP A 256 22.50 -13.91 18.59
N GLY A 257 22.27 -12.59 18.54
CA GLY A 257 23.12 -11.58 17.92
C GLY A 257 23.01 -11.56 16.40
N ASP A 258 21.89 -12.03 15.83
CA ASP A 258 21.69 -12.10 14.38
C ASP A 258 20.93 -10.89 13.80
N GLY A 259 20.55 -9.94 14.64
CA GLY A 259 19.79 -8.74 14.30
C GLY A 259 18.29 -8.97 14.14
N VAL A 260 17.78 -10.17 14.47
CA VAL A 260 16.36 -10.53 14.51
C VAL A 260 15.95 -10.76 15.95
N ASP A 261 14.91 -10.07 16.40
CA ASP A 261 14.42 -10.22 17.77
C ASP A 261 13.67 -11.55 17.94
N GLU A 262 14.02 -12.30 18.99
CA GLU A 262 13.26 -13.44 19.47
C GLU A 262 12.03 -13.02 20.27
N ILE A 263 11.02 -13.88 20.27
CA ILE A 263 9.85 -13.77 21.15
C ILE A 263 10.21 -14.37 22.51
N ILE A 264 10.14 -13.56 23.57
CA ILE A 264 10.43 -13.98 24.94
C ILE A 264 9.14 -13.90 25.75
N THR A 265 8.73 -15.01 26.36
CA THR A 265 7.57 -15.07 27.27
C THR A 265 7.99 -15.52 28.65
N ALA A 266 7.31 -15.02 29.69
CA ALA A 266 7.48 -15.51 31.06
C ALA A 266 6.12 -15.90 31.62
N SER A 267 5.98 -17.14 32.07
CA SER A 267 4.69 -17.70 32.47
C SER A 267 4.50 -17.71 33.97
N ASP A 268 3.33 -17.27 34.44
CA ASP A 268 3.01 -17.29 35.87
C ASP A 268 2.52 -18.67 36.36
N ASP A 269 2.03 -19.51 35.44
CA ASP A 269 1.52 -20.85 35.72
C ASP A 269 2.63 -21.81 36.20
N ASP A 270 3.81 -21.74 35.58
CA ASP A 270 4.95 -22.60 35.89
C ASP A 270 6.21 -21.84 36.35
N GLY A 271 6.26 -20.52 36.17
CA GLY A 271 7.40 -19.67 36.55
C GLY A 271 8.53 -19.62 35.52
N HIS A 272 8.34 -20.23 34.35
CA HIS A 272 9.39 -20.36 33.33
C HIS A 272 9.43 -19.18 32.37
N VAL A 273 10.65 -18.84 31.93
CA VAL A 273 10.91 -18.00 30.75
C VAL A 273 11.17 -18.89 29.55
N ARG A 274 10.55 -18.56 28.42
CA ARG A 274 10.71 -19.26 27.15
C ARG A 274 11.07 -18.30 26.04
N ILE A 275 12.07 -18.69 25.25
CA ILE A 275 12.59 -17.88 24.15
C ILE A 275 12.34 -18.62 22.84
N TYR A 276 11.71 -17.95 21.88
CA TYR A 276 11.31 -18.52 20.61
C TYR A 276 11.88 -17.73 19.44
N LYS A 277 12.52 -18.41 18.50
CA LYS A 277 12.82 -17.85 17.18
C LYS A 277 11.65 -18.03 16.25
N VAL A 278 11.27 -16.97 15.54
CA VAL A 278 10.27 -17.03 14.48
C VAL A 278 10.94 -17.55 13.22
N GLU A 279 10.47 -18.68 12.72
CA GLU A 279 11.00 -19.30 11.50
C GLU A 279 9.89 -19.49 10.47
N GLY A 280 10.26 -19.47 9.19
CA GLY A 280 9.34 -19.66 8.07
C GLY A 280 9.19 -18.41 7.22
N ASP A 281 8.15 -18.40 6.39
CA ASP A 281 7.77 -17.24 5.59
C ASP A 281 6.59 -16.50 6.22
N HIS A 282 6.13 -15.43 5.57
CA HIS A 282 5.05 -14.59 6.10
C HIS A 282 3.71 -15.37 6.25
N TYR A 283 3.59 -16.57 5.66
CA TYR A 283 2.36 -17.38 5.67
C TYR A 283 2.39 -18.57 6.61
N ASN A 284 3.57 -19.16 6.81
CA ASN A 284 3.78 -20.36 7.60
C ASN A 284 4.87 -20.10 8.63
N VAL A 285 4.64 -19.13 9.51
CA VAL A 285 5.51 -18.92 10.66
C VAL A 285 5.33 -20.05 11.66
N ASN A 286 6.44 -20.56 12.17
CA ASN A 286 6.52 -21.49 13.28
C ASN A 286 7.46 -20.91 14.34
N LEU A 287 7.20 -21.27 15.59
CA LEU A 287 8.08 -20.90 16.70
C LEU A 287 9.00 -22.07 17.02
N ARG A 288 10.32 -21.84 16.91
CA ARG A 288 11.33 -22.77 17.43
C ARG A 288 11.73 -22.32 18.83
N LEU A 289 11.42 -23.14 19.83
CA LEU A 289 11.89 -22.92 21.19
C LEU A 289 13.43 -23.03 21.22
N LEU A 290 14.09 -21.95 21.62
CA LEU A 290 15.53 -21.88 21.83
C LEU A 290 15.89 -22.33 23.24
N HIS A 291 15.25 -21.70 24.23
CA HIS A 291 15.56 -21.84 25.64
C HIS A 291 14.28 -21.86 26.49
N ASP A 292 14.32 -22.62 27.57
CA ASP A 292 13.26 -22.76 28.57
C ASP A 292 13.93 -22.94 29.94
N PHE A 293 13.72 -22.00 30.85
CA PHE A 293 14.32 -22.02 32.18
C PHE A 293 13.41 -21.45 33.26
N ASP A 294 13.52 -21.99 34.48
CA ASP A 294 12.77 -21.53 35.64
C ASP A 294 13.37 -20.21 36.17
N ALA A 295 12.59 -19.14 36.11
CA ALA A 295 12.92 -17.84 36.68
C ALA A 295 12.08 -17.51 37.93
N LEU A 296 11.25 -18.46 38.36
CA LEU A 296 10.22 -18.33 39.39
C LEU A 296 9.30 -17.12 39.12
N PHE A 297 8.96 -16.90 37.84
CA PHE A 297 8.11 -15.80 37.41
C PHE A 297 6.71 -15.92 38.02
N THR A 298 6.09 -14.79 38.34
CA THR A 298 4.73 -14.71 38.86
C THR A 298 3.96 -13.58 38.19
N LYS A 299 2.63 -13.59 38.32
CA LYS A 299 1.77 -12.53 37.79
C LYS A 299 2.07 -11.10 38.29
N TYR A 300 2.84 -10.96 39.37
CA TYR A 300 3.22 -9.67 39.93
C TYR A 300 4.58 -9.16 39.42
N ASP A 301 5.22 -9.94 38.55
CA ASP A 301 6.55 -9.66 38.01
C ASP A 301 6.44 -9.00 36.63
N ASP A 302 7.46 -8.22 36.28
CA ASP A 302 7.59 -7.56 34.98
C ASP A 302 8.84 -8.05 34.23
N LEU A 303 8.78 -8.04 32.91
CA LEU A 303 9.75 -8.68 32.00
C LEU A 303 10.16 -7.73 30.89
N LYS A 304 11.47 -7.59 30.67
CA LYS A 304 12.07 -6.87 29.54
C LYS A 304 13.31 -7.59 29.05
N ALA A 305 13.74 -7.24 27.84
CA ALA A 305 15.01 -7.68 27.29
C ALA A 305 15.83 -6.49 26.76
N GLY A 306 17.13 -6.67 26.69
CA GLY A 306 18.06 -5.72 26.09
C GLY A 306 19.51 -6.00 26.48
N ASP A 307 20.44 -5.66 25.59
CA ASP A 307 21.90 -5.67 25.78
C ASP A 307 22.37 -4.73 26.91
N VAL A 308 22.30 -5.22 28.15
CA VAL A 308 22.70 -4.47 29.35
C VAL A 308 24.19 -4.64 29.65
N ASN A 309 24.82 -5.67 29.10
CA ASN A 309 26.23 -5.97 29.29
C ASN A 309 27.14 -5.27 28.25
N GLY A 310 26.60 -4.94 27.06
CA GLY A 310 27.27 -4.28 25.94
C GLY A 310 27.97 -5.23 24.96
N ASP A 311 27.47 -6.45 24.76
CA ASP A 311 28.02 -7.46 23.86
C ASP A 311 27.19 -7.71 22.59
N ASP A 312 26.23 -6.81 22.32
CA ASP A 312 25.28 -6.89 21.20
C ASP A 312 24.33 -8.11 21.29
N ILE A 313 24.21 -8.75 22.45
CA ILE A 313 23.23 -9.81 22.74
C ILE A 313 22.29 -9.34 23.86
N ASP A 314 20.99 -9.53 23.68
CA ASP A 314 20.02 -9.08 24.66
C ASP A 314 19.92 -10.03 25.88
N GLU A 315 20.11 -9.48 27.07
CA GLU A 315 19.82 -10.17 28.33
C GLU A 315 18.33 -10.12 28.69
N ILE A 316 17.92 -11.05 29.56
CA ILE A 316 16.56 -11.10 30.11
C ILE A 316 16.55 -10.43 31.49
N VAL A 317 15.74 -9.38 31.62
CA VAL A 317 15.60 -8.59 32.84
C VAL A 317 14.23 -8.82 33.46
N ILE A 318 14.21 -9.25 34.73
CA ILE A 318 12.97 -9.49 35.47
C ILE A 318 12.96 -8.65 36.75
N ALA A 319 11.93 -7.85 36.92
CA ALA A 319 11.61 -7.21 38.19
C ALA A 319 10.55 -8.04 38.92
N ARG A 320 10.97 -8.67 40.02
CA ARG A 320 10.12 -9.54 40.82
C ARG A 320 9.56 -8.83 42.02
N ASN A 321 8.24 -8.90 42.17
CA ASN A 321 7.56 -8.55 43.41
C ASN A 321 7.54 -9.78 44.32
N ILE A 322 8.06 -9.65 45.54
CA ILE A 322 8.09 -10.77 46.50
C ILE A 322 6.90 -10.63 47.46
N PRO A 323 5.90 -11.54 47.41
CA PRO A 323 4.72 -11.45 48.25
C PRO A 323 5.07 -11.36 49.74
N GLY A 324 4.49 -10.38 50.44
CA GLY A 324 4.73 -10.15 51.87
C GLY A 324 6.05 -9.44 52.20
N SER A 325 6.82 -9.01 51.19
CA SER A 325 8.03 -8.20 51.35
C SER A 325 7.79 -6.78 50.83
N SER A 326 8.40 -5.78 51.47
CA SER A 326 8.48 -4.41 50.92
C SER A 326 9.66 -4.22 49.95
N VAL A 327 10.36 -5.31 49.66
CA VAL A 327 11.56 -5.37 48.81
C VAL A 327 11.37 -6.51 47.81
N GLY A 328 11.37 -6.16 46.54
CA GLY A 328 11.44 -7.07 45.40
C GLY A 328 12.89 -7.33 44.96
N LYS A 329 13.05 -7.92 43.78
CA LYS A 329 14.36 -8.19 43.18
C LYS A 329 14.40 -7.79 41.72
N LEU A 330 15.51 -7.21 41.30
CA LEU A 330 15.87 -7.07 39.90
C LEU A 330 16.85 -8.19 39.56
N LEU A 331 16.57 -8.97 38.53
CA LEU A 331 17.38 -10.10 38.08
C LEU A 331 17.74 -9.92 36.61
N ILE A 332 18.96 -10.29 36.26
CA ILE A 332 19.47 -10.28 34.89
C ILE A 332 19.96 -11.70 34.59
N TYR A 333 19.41 -12.31 33.54
CA TYR A 333 19.79 -13.62 33.05
C TYR A 333 20.43 -13.49 31.65
N ASP A 334 21.38 -14.38 31.37
CA ASP A 334 21.83 -14.62 30.00
C ASP A 334 20.71 -15.32 29.19
N PRO A 335 20.80 -15.35 27.85
CA PRO A 335 19.86 -16.07 26.98
C PRO A 335 19.67 -17.56 27.30
N HIS A 336 20.65 -18.19 27.94
CA HIS A 336 20.62 -19.61 28.30
C HIS A 336 19.96 -19.88 29.66
N GLY A 337 19.54 -18.84 30.38
CA GLY A 337 18.90 -18.92 31.69
C GLY A 337 19.86 -18.91 32.89
N SER A 338 21.14 -18.63 32.68
CA SER A 338 22.08 -18.44 33.79
C SER A 338 21.88 -17.06 34.40
N LEU A 339 21.70 -17.00 35.72
CA LEU A 339 21.62 -15.73 36.43
C LEU A 339 23.00 -15.04 36.41
N ILE A 340 23.08 -13.88 35.75
CA ILE A 340 24.28 -13.03 35.73
C ILE A 340 24.39 -12.26 37.04
N ALA A 341 23.32 -11.54 37.40
CA ALA A 341 23.31 -10.67 38.56
C ALA A 341 21.91 -10.49 39.14
N TYR A 342 21.84 -10.14 40.43
CA TYR A 342 20.58 -9.71 41.05
C TYR A 342 20.81 -8.58 42.07
N ARG A 343 19.77 -7.77 42.29
CA ARG A 343 19.77 -6.70 43.30
C ARG A 343 18.41 -6.59 43.97
N ASN A 344 18.42 -6.35 45.27
CA ASN A 344 17.19 -6.02 45.99
C ASN A 344 16.75 -4.60 45.62
N ILE A 345 15.52 -4.46 45.15
CA ILE A 345 14.91 -3.18 44.78
C ILE A 345 13.53 -3.06 45.43
N ARG A 346 12.94 -1.87 45.45
CA ARG A 346 11.51 -1.75 45.74
C ARG A 346 10.78 -1.97 44.42
N PHE A 347 9.85 -2.93 44.39
CA PHE A 347 9.03 -3.22 43.23
C PHE A 347 7.72 -3.85 43.72
N SER A 348 6.60 -3.27 43.33
CA SER A 348 5.24 -3.64 43.75
C SER A 348 4.30 -3.73 42.54
N GLU A 349 3.07 -4.17 42.77
CA GLU A 349 2.01 -4.08 41.76
C GLU A 349 1.84 -2.63 41.27
N GLY A 350 1.67 -2.43 39.96
CA GLY A 350 1.58 -1.11 39.33
C GLY A 350 2.94 -0.48 38.94
N ASP A 351 4.06 -0.96 39.51
CA ASP A 351 5.40 -0.55 39.09
C ASP A 351 5.73 -1.17 37.72
N VAL A 352 6.58 -0.50 36.94
CA VAL A 352 6.99 -0.93 35.60
C VAL A 352 8.50 -0.81 35.42
N ILE A 353 9.06 -1.72 34.62
CA ILE A 353 10.44 -1.63 34.15
C ILE A 353 10.52 -1.34 32.65
N GLU A 354 11.63 -0.73 32.25
CA GLU A 354 11.98 -0.51 30.84
C GLU A 354 13.48 -0.70 30.66
N VAL A 355 13.92 -1.30 29.54
CA VAL A 355 15.32 -1.55 29.23
C VAL A 355 15.64 -0.94 27.87
N ARG A 356 16.48 0.10 27.85
CA ARG A 356 16.74 0.90 26.63
C ARG A 356 18.14 1.49 26.62
N ASN A 357 18.64 1.76 25.41
CA ASN A 357 19.99 2.25 25.19
C ASN A 357 20.07 3.75 25.48
N LEU A 358 21.08 4.18 26.25
CA LEU A 358 21.38 5.60 26.49
C LEU A 358 22.50 6.18 25.60
N GLY A 359 22.87 5.49 24.52
CA GLY A 359 23.87 5.95 23.55
C GLY A 359 25.08 5.01 23.49
N PHE A 360 26.30 5.58 23.52
CA PHE A 360 27.48 4.95 22.91
C PHE A 360 27.94 3.57 23.43
N ILE A 361 27.39 2.97 24.50
CA ILE A 361 27.90 1.65 24.92
C ILE A 361 26.96 0.67 25.68
N ARG A 362 25.79 1.03 26.27
CA ARG A 362 24.98 0.09 27.10
C ARG A 362 23.49 0.42 27.26
N ASN A 363 22.64 -0.60 27.42
CA ASN A 363 21.27 -0.46 27.92
C ASN A 363 21.22 -0.20 29.44
N TYR A 364 20.28 0.66 29.84
CA TYR A 364 19.97 0.95 31.22
C TYR A 364 18.59 0.41 31.58
N ILE A 365 18.44 0.05 32.86
CA ILE A 365 17.19 -0.47 33.41
C ILE A 365 16.52 0.64 34.20
N PHE A 366 15.35 1.08 33.72
CA PHE A 366 14.53 2.08 34.38
C PHE A 366 13.47 1.39 35.22
N VAL A 367 13.29 1.86 36.46
CA VAL A 367 12.24 1.39 37.35
C VAL A 367 11.38 2.60 37.73
N ALA A 368 10.19 2.68 37.14
CA ALA A 368 9.19 3.69 37.46
C ALA A 368 8.20 3.09 38.45
N ARG A 369 7.98 3.79 39.56
CA ARG A 369 7.22 3.29 40.70
C ARG A 369 6.03 4.17 41.01
N GLU A 370 4.88 3.55 41.26
CA GLU A 370 3.64 4.27 41.58
C GLU A 370 3.84 5.19 42.80
N GLY A 371 3.26 6.39 42.75
CA GLY A 371 3.31 7.41 43.78
C GLY A 371 4.68 8.08 43.96
N ASN A 372 5.67 7.79 43.11
CA ASN A 372 7.00 8.42 43.18
C ASN A 372 7.19 9.47 42.09
N SER A 373 7.83 10.58 42.44
CA SER A 373 8.27 11.62 41.49
C SER A 373 9.68 11.38 40.95
N SER A 374 10.11 10.12 40.89
CA SER A 374 11.44 9.78 40.38
C SER A 374 11.49 8.38 39.79
N ILE A 375 12.31 8.23 38.75
CA ILE A 375 12.62 6.96 38.09
C ILE A 375 14.02 6.56 38.55
N GLN A 376 14.14 5.35 39.09
CA GLN A 376 15.44 4.79 39.45
C GLN A 376 16.08 4.17 38.22
N VAL A 377 17.37 4.40 38.03
CA VAL A 377 18.12 3.91 36.87
C VAL A 377 19.21 2.98 37.37
N PHE A 378 19.23 1.76 36.84
CA PHE A 378 20.23 0.75 37.13
C PHE A 378 21.02 0.41 35.87
N ARG A 379 22.20 -0.16 36.06
CA ARG A 379 23.05 -0.70 34.99
C ARG A 379 23.75 -1.97 35.47
N LEU A 380 24.13 -2.82 34.54
CA LEU A 380 25.06 -3.90 34.81
C LEU A 380 26.51 -3.38 34.71
N TRP A 381 27.32 -3.68 35.72
CA TRP A 381 28.75 -3.35 35.74
C TRP A 381 29.57 -4.55 36.21
N GLY A 382 30.23 -5.21 35.27
CA GLY A 382 30.77 -6.55 35.54
C GLY A 382 29.62 -7.50 35.82
N ASP A 383 29.68 -8.19 36.96
CA ASP A 383 28.66 -9.16 37.39
C ASP A 383 27.74 -8.61 38.49
N GLU A 384 27.68 -7.28 38.65
CA GLU A 384 26.85 -6.61 39.66
C GLU A 384 25.89 -5.59 39.04
N ILE A 385 24.67 -5.53 39.58
CA ILE A 385 23.71 -4.47 39.25
C ILE A 385 23.97 -3.26 40.16
N GLU A 386 24.32 -2.13 39.57
CA GLU A 386 24.56 -0.86 40.26
C GLU A 386 23.41 0.11 40.03
N GLU A 387 23.12 0.97 41.02
CA GLU A 387 22.24 2.13 40.80
C GLU A 387 23.06 3.22 40.12
N ALA A 388 22.75 3.47 38.85
CA ALA A 388 23.43 4.45 38.02
C ALA A 388 23.00 5.88 38.33
N GLY A 389 21.75 6.07 38.77
CA GLY A 389 21.24 7.37 39.16
C GLY A 389 19.72 7.38 39.32
N VAL A 390 19.18 8.60 39.42
CA VAL A 390 17.76 8.85 39.60
C VAL A 390 17.36 10.01 38.71
N ILE A 391 16.29 9.83 37.94
CA ILE A 391 15.70 10.87 37.11
C ILE A 391 14.50 11.43 37.86
N ASN A 392 14.58 12.69 38.27
CA ASN A 392 13.49 13.35 39.00
C ASN A 392 12.43 13.87 38.02
N LEU A 393 11.21 13.36 38.15
CA LEU A 393 10.08 13.78 37.36
C LEU A 393 9.44 15.05 37.96
N PRO A 394 8.84 15.91 37.13
CA PRO A 394 8.14 17.10 37.62
C PRO A 394 6.77 16.79 38.26
N PHE A 395 6.36 15.52 38.30
CA PHE A 395 5.10 15.02 38.84
C PHE A 395 5.29 13.63 39.45
N GLU A 396 4.34 13.20 40.28
CA GLU A 396 4.27 11.82 40.75
C GLU A 396 3.76 10.90 39.62
N PHE A 397 4.47 9.79 39.42
CA PHE A 397 4.07 8.70 38.54
C PHE A 397 2.90 7.94 39.17
N ASP A 398 1.93 7.54 38.35
CA ASP A 398 0.71 6.85 38.76
C ASP A 398 0.48 5.73 37.74
N ASP A 399 -0.14 4.63 38.18
CA ASP A 399 -0.22 3.39 37.38
C ASP A 399 -1.11 3.51 36.13
N ASP A 400 -1.90 4.59 36.02
CA ASP A 400 -2.63 4.96 34.82
C ASP A 400 -1.73 5.53 33.70
N TYR A 401 -0.44 5.72 33.96
CA TYR A 401 0.49 6.36 33.03
C TYR A 401 1.08 5.33 32.06
N GLY A 402 1.27 5.77 30.82
CA GLY A 402 2.18 5.12 29.89
C GLY A 402 3.61 5.53 30.21
N PHE A 403 4.55 4.58 30.17
CA PHE A 403 5.97 4.82 30.37
C PHE A 403 6.77 4.03 29.34
N ALA A 404 7.66 4.72 28.63
CA ALA A 404 8.65 4.12 27.73
C ALA A 404 9.86 5.04 27.60
N ALA A 405 10.99 4.51 27.15
CA ALA A 405 12.20 5.28 26.88
C ALA A 405 12.71 5.00 25.47
N GLY A 406 13.23 6.02 24.78
CA GLY A 406 13.64 5.89 23.39
C GLY A 406 14.16 7.19 22.83
N LYS A 407 14.80 7.14 21.66
CA LYS A 407 15.43 8.29 21.02
C LYS A 407 14.41 9.05 20.16
N ILE A 408 13.56 9.86 20.78
CA ILE A 408 12.50 10.59 20.08
C ILE A 408 13.04 11.79 19.28
N SER A 409 14.14 12.40 19.74
CA SER A 409 14.73 13.57 19.09
C SER A 409 16.22 13.43 18.85
N SER A 410 16.74 14.12 17.82
CA SER A 410 18.18 14.18 17.54
C SER A 410 18.99 15.02 18.52
N ARG A 411 18.34 15.62 19.52
CA ARG A 411 18.97 16.54 20.49
C ARG A 411 19.58 15.80 21.68
N THR A 412 19.13 14.59 21.93
CA THR A 412 19.49 13.74 23.06
C THR A 412 19.80 12.34 22.54
N ASN A 413 20.56 11.56 23.34
CA ASN A 413 20.77 10.15 23.02
C ASN A 413 19.52 9.32 23.34
N PHE A 414 18.69 9.80 24.26
CA PHE A 414 17.43 9.19 24.67
C PHE A 414 16.49 10.23 25.27
N ASP A 415 15.21 9.89 25.28
CA ASP A 415 14.14 10.63 25.92
C ASP A 415 13.26 9.67 26.72
N ILE A 416 12.65 10.17 27.79
CA ILE A 416 11.60 9.45 28.52
C ILE A 416 10.25 9.96 28.04
N VAL A 417 9.41 9.03 27.62
CA VAL A 417 8.04 9.28 27.19
C VAL A 417 7.11 8.83 28.31
N ILE A 418 6.38 9.79 28.86
CA ILE A 418 5.30 9.53 29.81
C ILE A 418 4.00 10.01 29.21
N ILE A 419 2.94 9.20 29.25
CA ILE A 419 1.64 9.56 28.67
C ILE A 419 0.58 9.47 29.75
N LYS A 420 -0.21 10.53 29.92
CA LYS A 420 -1.36 10.55 30.83
C LYS A 420 -2.51 11.28 30.16
N ASN A 421 -3.70 10.68 30.20
CA ASN A 421 -4.90 11.26 29.59
C ASN A 421 -4.60 11.67 28.14
N ASP A 422 -4.71 12.95 27.82
CA ASP A 422 -4.48 13.54 26.50
C ASP A 422 -3.13 14.24 26.37
N THR A 423 -2.15 13.91 27.20
CA THR A 423 -0.85 14.60 27.22
C THR A 423 0.32 13.62 27.16
N ILE A 424 1.26 13.87 26.25
CA ILE A 424 2.61 13.30 26.24
C ILE A 424 3.55 14.26 26.96
N TYR A 425 4.27 13.74 27.94
CA TYR A 425 5.39 14.38 28.61
C TYR A 425 6.68 13.80 28.04
N LEU A 426 7.36 14.58 27.20
CA LEU A 426 8.68 14.25 26.68
C LEU A 426 9.74 14.83 27.62
N VAL A 427 10.35 13.97 28.43
CA VAL A 427 11.38 14.32 29.40
C VAL A 427 12.75 14.09 28.75
N ASN A 428 13.40 15.18 28.35
CA ASN A 428 14.74 15.14 27.76
C ASN A 428 15.77 14.98 28.89
N VAL A 429 16.59 13.94 28.82
CA VAL A 429 17.58 13.62 29.84
C VAL A 429 18.96 13.62 29.19
N ASN A 430 19.96 14.15 29.88
CA ASN A 430 21.34 14.14 29.40
C ASN A 430 22.07 12.84 29.81
N ASP A 431 23.30 12.67 29.32
CA ASP A 431 24.16 11.52 29.61
C ASP A 431 24.50 11.36 31.12
N PHE A 432 24.21 12.38 31.94
CA PHE A 432 24.38 12.35 33.40
C PHE A 432 23.07 12.04 34.15
N LEU A 433 22.04 11.57 33.45
CA LEU A 433 20.71 11.24 33.99
C LEU A 433 19.98 12.43 34.62
N GLN A 434 20.31 13.66 34.18
CA GLN A 434 19.64 14.87 34.64
C GLN A 434 18.61 15.32 33.61
N VAL A 435 17.41 15.68 34.09
CA VAL A 435 16.37 16.28 33.26
C VAL A 435 16.85 17.65 32.78
N VAL A 436 17.00 17.78 31.47
CA VAL A 436 17.37 19.03 30.80
C VAL A 436 16.12 19.87 30.56
N ASN A 437 15.04 19.23 30.11
CA ASN A 437 13.76 19.87 29.84
C ASN A 437 12.62 18.85 29.90
N THR A 438 11.40 19.32 30.12
CA THR A 438 10.18 18.52 29.95
C THR A 438 9.22 19.28 29.05
N THR A 439 8.89 18.68 27.91
CA THR A 439 7.92 19.23 26.96
C THR A 439 6.59 18.53 27.15
N GLN A 440 5.52 19.30 27.32
CA GLN A 440 4.14 18.78 27.36
C GLN A 440 3.50 18.95 25.99
N ILE A 441 2.92 17.88 25.47
CA ILE A 441 2.32 17.86 24.14
C ILE A 441 0.93 17.26 24.26
N ASN A 442 -0.08 18.11 24.02
CA ASN A 442 -1.47 17.64 23.98
C ASN A 442 -1.68 16.81 22.71
N ILE A 443 -2.31 15.65 22.86
CA ILE A 443 -2.62 14.72 21.81
C ILE A 443 -4.13 14.52 21.68
N ASN A 444 -4.60 14.23 20.47
CA ASN A 444 -6.02 14.05 20.20
C ASN A 444 -6.49 12.62 20.50
N LEU A 445 -6.16 12.11 21.69
CA LEU A 445 -6.64 10.84 22.23
C LEU A 445 -6.64 10.93 23.75
N THR A 446 -7.47 10.13 24.42
CA THR A 446 -7.35 9.88 25.86
C THR A 446 -6.69 8.52 26.06
N PHE A 447 -5.51 8.53 26.67
CA PHE A 447 -4.74 7.38 27.07
C PHE A 447 -5.31 6.78 28.36
N SER A 448 -5.29 5.45 28.45
CA SER A 448 -5.50 4.70 29.69
C SER A 448 -4.42 3.63 29.83
N ARG A 449 -4.20 3.14 31.06
CA ARG A 449 -3.25 2.04 31.33
C ARG A 449 -3.44 0.79 30.49
N PHE A 450 -4.63 0.57 29.93
CA PHE A 450 -4.93 -0.61 29.11
C PHE A 450 -4.60 -0.41 27.62
N ASN A 451 -4.08 0.75 27.24
CA ASN A 451 -3.56 0.98 25.89
C ASN A 451 -2.13 0.42 25.80
N GLY A 452 -1.82 -0.21 24.66
CA GLY A 452 -0.45 -0.62 24.37
C GLY A 452 0.41 0.61 24.08
N LEU A 453 1.64 0.62 24.57
CA LEU A 453 2.63 1.67 24.33
C LEU A 453 4.00 1.02 24.15
N ASP A 454 4.66 1.35 23.05
CA ASP A 454 6.08 1.04 22.87
C ASP A 454 6.72 2.02 21.88
N LEU A 455 8.05 2.06 21.85
CA LEU A 455 8.86 2.96 21.04
C LEU A 455 9.83 2.18 20.15
N ALA A 456 9.90 2.55 18.86
CA ALA A 456 10.94 2.04 17.95
C ALA A 456 11.04 2.91 16.69
N ASP A 457 12.19 2.85 16.00
CA ASP A 457 12.41 3.45 14.68
C ASP A 457 11.65 2.67 13.58
N THR A 458 10.37 3.00 13.41
CA THR A 458 9.44 2.28 12.51
C THR A 458 9.57 2.66 11.04
N ASP A 459 10.29 3.74 10.73
CA ASP A 459 10.51 4.20 9.35
C ASP A 459 11.98 4.24 8.90
N GLY A 460 12.91 3.84 9.77
CA GLY A 460 14.35 3.72 9.48
C GLY A 460 15.10 5.05 9.46
N ASN A 461 14.58 6.08 10.13
CA ASN A 461 15.20 7.41 10.17
C ASN A 461 16.22 7.60 11.32
N GLY A 462 16.33 6.61 12.20
CA GLY A 462 17.22 6.61 13.37
C GLY A 462 16.68 7.35 14.60
N LEU A 463 15.39 7.70 14.61
CA LEU A 463 14.62 8.20 15.75
C LEU A 463 13.46 7.25 16.01
N ASP A 464 13.12 7.08 17.29
CA ASP A 464 12.00 6.24 17.69
C ASP A 464 10.68 6.99 17.55
N GLU A 465 9.66 6.25 17.11
CA GLU A 465 8.28 6.69 17.11
C GLU A 465 7.50 6.17 18.30
N ILE A 466 6.54 6.98 18.75
CA ILE A 466 5.64 6.61 19.83
C ILE A 466 4.42 5.91 19.25
N ILE A 467 4.31 4.61 19.49
CA ILE A 467 3.17 3.81 19.07
C ILE A 467 2.21 3.61 20.24
N ILE A 468 0.93 3.93 20.03
CA ILE A 468 -0.14 3.71 20.99
C ILE A 468 -1.22 2.85 20.34
N VAL A 469 -1.53 1.71 20.95
CA VAL A 469 -2.57 0.80 20.45
C VAL A 469 -3.78 0.85 21.37
N LYS A 470 -4.93 1.23 20.81
CA LYS A 470 -6.22 1.33 21.50
C LYS A 470 -7.19 0.29 20.95
N GLY A 471 -7.18 -0.91 21.56
CA GLY A 471 -8.02 -2.04 21.13
C GLY A 471 -9.52 -1.71 21.10
N GLU A 472 -10.02 -1.06 22.15
CA GLU A 472 -11.44 -0.66 22.28
C GLU A 472 -11.92 0.29 21.16
N GLU A 473 -11.03 1.17 20.68
CA GLU A 473 -11.31 2.13 19.59
C GLU A 473 -10.92 1.59 18.21
N LYS A 474 -10.24 0.43 18.16
CA LYS A 474 -9.70 -0.18 16.95
C LYS A 474 -8.65 0.67 16.24
N MET A 475 -7.89 1.46 17.00
CA MET A 475 -6.94 2.44 16.49
C MET A 475 -5.51 2.13 16.91
N ILE A 476 -4.57 2.31 15.97
CA ILE A 476 -3.14 2.42 16.23
C ILE A 476 -2.73 3.86 15.92
N TYR A 477 -2.07 4.52 16.86
CA TYR A 477 -1.55 5.87 16.71
C TYR A 477 -0.04 5.83 16.64
N ARG A 478 0.55 6.55 15.70
CA ARG A 478 1.99 6.75 15.57
C ARG A 478 2.28 8.23 15.71
N TYR A 479 3.12 8.62 16.66
CA TYR A 479 3.63 9.98 16.79
C TYR A 479 5.13 10.01 16.48
N TYR A 480 5.54 10.98 15.66
CA TYR A 480 6.90 11.04 15.12
C TYR A 480 7.35 12.48 14.87
N ILE A 481 8.66 12.71 14.90
CA ILE A 481 9.22 14.05 14.66
C ILE A 481 9.57 14.20 13.17
N ARG A 482 8.96 15.18 12.50
CA ARG A 482 9.31 15.54 11.12
C ARG A 482 9.58 17.03 11.02
N ARG A 483 10.77 17.39 10.52
CA ARG A 483 11.24 18.79 10.42
C ARG A 483 11.16 19.54 11.75
N GLY A 484 11.40 18.84 12.86
CA GLY A 484 11.38 19.40 14.22
C GLY A 484 9.99 19.57 14.85
N GLU A 485 8.93 19.12 14.19
CA GLU A 485 7.55 19.15 14.71
C GLU A 485 7.02 17.74 14.95
N LEU A 486 6.23 17.56 16.01
CA LEU A 486 5.49 16.32 16.23
C LEU A 486 4.36 16.20 15.20
N LYS A 487 4.40 15.12 14.43
CA LYS A 487 3.34 14.68 13.52
C LYS A 487 2.72 13.42 14.08
N HIS A 488 1.53 13.09 13.58
CA HIS A 488 0.88 11.85 13.96
C HIS A 488 0.13 11.23 12.78
N GLU A 489 0.00 9.92 12.85
CA GLU A 489 -0.83 9.08 11.99
C GLU A 489 -1.77 8.27 12.87
N ALA A 490 -2.99 8.02 12.39
CA ALA A 490 -3.97 7.19 13.05
C ALA A 490 -4.48 6.14 12.07
N MET A 491 -4.33 4.86 12.43
CA MET A 491 -4.65 3.72 11.58
C MET A 491 -5.76 2.93 12.23
N TYR A 492 -6.90 2.86 11.55
CA TYR A 492 -8.01 2.03 11.99
C TYR A 492 -7.89 0.63 11.40
N SER A 493 -8.18 -0.38 12.21
CA SER A 493 -8.41 -1.73 11.69
C SER A 493 -9.63 -2.37 12.33
N ARG A 494 -10.60 -2.75 11.50
CA ARG A 494 -11.76 -3.53 11.94
C ARG A 494 -11.39 -4.85 12.62
N TYR A 495 -10.20 -5.38 12.32
CA TYR A 495 -9.62 -6.63 12.84
C TYR A 495 -8.81 -6.44 14.13
N LEU A 496 -8.53 -5.20 14.55
CA LEU A 496 -7.75 -4.94 15.75
C LEU A 496 -8.30 -5.66 17.00
N PRO A 497 -9.62 -5.73 17.27
CA PRO A 497 -10.14 -6.48 18.42
C PRO A 497 -9.77 -7.97 18.44
N ASP A 498 -9.47 -8.56 17.29
CA ASP A 498 -9.00 -9.94 17.20
C ASP A 498 -7.54 -10.07 17.64
N TRP A 499 -6.73 -9.03 17.39
CA TRP A 499 -5.29 -8.98 17.67
C TRP A 499 -4.96 -8.41 19.05
N PHE A 500 -5.62 -7.32 19.47
CA PHE A 500 -5.35 -6.56 20.69
C PHE A 500 -6.64 -5.96 21.27
N SER A 501 -6.85 -6.15 22.56
CA SER A 501 -7.97 -5.65 23.35
C SER A 501 -7.50 -4.72 24.48
N ARG A 502 -6.76 -5.26 25.47
CA ARG A 502 -6.35 -4.53 26.68
C ARG A 502 -4.98 -5.00 27.16
N MET A 503 -4.07 -4.04 27.34
CA MET A 503 -2.69 -4.27 27.78
C MET A 503 -2.64 -4.95 29.16
N ARG A 504 -1.73 -5.91 29.32
CA ARG A 504 -1.36 -6.53 30.60
C ARG A 504 -0.84 -5.51 31.60
N ARG A 505 -1.18 -5.70 32.87
CA ARG A 505 -0.53 -5.06 34.03
C ARG A 505 -0.21 -6.11 35.08
N THR A 506 0.84 -5.88 35.86
CA THR A 506 1.21 -6.78 36.97
C THR A 506 0.02 -6.94 37.91
N GLY A 507 -0.34 -8.19 38.26
CA GLY A 507 -1.43 -8.52 39.17
C GLY A 507 -2.87 -8.31 38.66
N ASP A 508 -3.06 -7.57 37.56
CA ASP A 508 -4.38 -7.13 37.07
C ASP A 508 -5.05 -8.21 36.19
N PRO A 509 -6.24 -8.72 36.56
CA PRO A 509 -6.93 -9.74 35.78
C PRO A 509 -7.65 -9.19 34.54
N THR A 510 -7.74 -7.86 34.36
CA THR A 510 -8.67 -7.24 33.41
C THR A 510 -8.07 -6.91 32.04
N GLY A 511 -6.74 -7.00 31.89
CA GLY A 511 -6.03 -6.87 30.63
C GLY A 511 -4.90 -7.89 30.59
N GLN A 512 -4.76 -8.60 29.46
CA GLN A 512 -3.83 -9.75 29.34
C GLN A 512 -3.02 -9.73 28.04
N ASP A 513 -3.27 -8.77 27.16
CA ASP A 513 -2.55 -8.68 25.90
C ASP A 513 -1.22 -7.97 26.13
N CYS A 514 -0.17 -8.42 25.46
CA CYS A 514 1.13 -7.79 25.50
C CYS A 514 1.52 -7.27 24.12
N LEU A 515 2.34 -6.23 24.10
CA LEU A 515 2.83 -5.57 22.89
C LEU A 515 4.29 -5.22 23.07
N ALA A 516 5.06 -5.40 22.00
CA ALA A 516 6.42 -4.91 21.83
C ALA A 516 6.67 -4.63 20.35
N ILE A 517 7.65 -3.80 20.04
CA ILE A 517 8.02 -3.45 18.67
C ILE A 517 9.47 -3.87 18.41
N GLY A 518 9.66 -4.67 17.36
CA GLY A 518 10.96 -5.27 17.07
C GLY A 518 11.04 -5.89 15.67
N ARG A 519 12.25 -6.27 15.25
CA ARG A 519 12.55 -6.94 13.98
C ARG A 519 12.41 -8.46 14.12
N VAL A 520 11.18 -8.98 14.07
CA VAL A 520 10.95 -10.42 14.33
C VAL A 520 10.91 -11.32 13.09
N LEU A 521 10.92 -10.75 11.87
CA LEU A 521 10.82 -11.52 10.62
C LEU A 521 12.14 -11.58 9.84
N SER A 522 12.94 -10.50 9.89
CA SER A 522 14.20 -10.36 9.18
C SER A 522 14.95 -9.14 9.70
N SER A 523 16.29 -9.21 9.69
CA SER A 523 17.20 -8.12 10.08
C SER A 523 17.12 -6.92 9.11
N ASP A 524 16.70 -7.16 7.87
CA ASP A 524 16.63 -6.15 6.79
C ASP A 524 15.31 -5.36 6.77
N GLU A 525 14.36 -5.69 7.66
CA GLU A 525 13.09 -4.99 7.75
C GLU A 525 13.08 -3.94 8.89
N THR A 526 12.18 -2.96 8.79
CA THR A 526 11.91 -2.07 9.91
C THR A 526 11.18 -2.85 11.02
N PRO A 527 11.30 -2.42 12.28
CA PRO A 527 10.56 -2.99 13.40
C PRO A 527 9.04 -2.99 13.16
N HIS A 528 8.40 -4.08 13.57
CA HIS A 528 6.97 -4.31 13.46
C HIS A 528 6.32 -4.38 14.84
N ILE A 529 5.03 -4.02 14.90
CA ILE A 529 4.26 -4.21 16.13
C ILE A 529 3.98 -5.70 16.29
N VAL A 530 4.41 -6.28 17.40
CA VAL A 530 4.13 -7.66 17.77
C VAL A 530 3.18 -7.66 18.95
N VAL A 531 2.08 -8.39 18.80
CA VAL A 531 1.08 -8.56 19.85
C VAL A 531 1.00 -10.02 20.23
N VAL A 532 1.04 -10.31 21.53
CA VAL A 532 0.79 -11.64 22.08
C VAL A 532 -0.40 -11.57 23.02
N LYS A 533 -1.31 -12.54 22.93
CA LYS A 533 -2.50 -12.60 23.77
C LYS A 533 -2.92 -14.01 24.13
N PRO A 534 -3.60 -14.20 25.28
CA PRO A 534 -4.26 -15.45 25.58
C PRO A 534 -5.29 -15.81 24.51
N SER A 535 -5.45 -17.11 24.27
CA SER A 535 -6.44 -17.63 23.34
C SER A 535 -7.00 -18.96 23.84
N ALA A 536 -8.14 -19.39 23.29
CA ALA A 536 -8.74 -20.68 23.61
C ALA A 536 -7.83 -21.90 23.33
N ARG A 537 -6.70 -21.70 22.63
CA ARG A 537 -5.69 -22.73 22.34
C ARG A 537 -4.38 -22.50 23.09
N GLY A 538 -4.42 -21.72 24.18
CA GLY A 538 -3.27 -21.46 25.04
C GLY A 538 -2.43 -20.26 24.65
N GLY A 539 -2.82 -19.42 23.67
CA GLY A 539 -2.10 -18.21 23.27
C GLY A 539 -2.05 -17.98 21.75
N ARG A 540 -1.84 -16.74 21.30
CA ARG A 540 -1.59 -16.36 19.90
C ARG A 540 -0.68 -15.14 19.82
N PHE A 541 0.17 -15.11 18.80
CA PHE A 541 0.93 -13.92 18.44
C PHE A 541 0.54 -13.42 17.05
N TYR A 542 0.72 -12.12 16.83
CA TYR A 542 0.54 -11.43 15.55
C TYR A 542 1.69 -10.48 15.32
N VAL A 543 2.21 -10.45 14.09
CA VAL A 543 3.15 -9.43 13.60
C VAL A 543 2.38 -8.52 12.66
N LEU A 544 2.37 -7.22 12.93
CA LEU A 544 1.52 -6.26 12.23
C LEU A 544 2.34 -5.27 11.38
N ALA A 545 1.93 -5.07 10.13
CA ALA A 545 2.49 -4.09 9.19
C ALA A 545 2.26 -2.63 9.60
N ALA A 546 1.34 -2.39 10.55
CA ALA A 546 0.91 -1.04 10.95
C ALA A 546 1.88 -0.32 11.88
N SER A 547 3.19 -0.53 11.69
CA SER A 547 4.24 0.29 12.30
C SER A 547 4.35 1.66 11.60
N CYS A 548 4.09 1.73 10.29
CA CYS A 548 3.86 2.97 9.54
C CYS A 548 3.02 2.69 8.27
N TRP A 549 2.36 3.70 7.67
CA TRP A 549 1.57 3.48 6.44
C TRP A 549 2.39 2.90 5.28
N SER A 550 3.68 3.25 5.25
CA SER A 550 4.64 2.77 4.27
C SER A 550 4.80 1.24 4.31
N GLU A 551 4.92 0.63 5.49
CA GLU A 551 5.00 -0.83 5.62
C GLU A 551 3.67 -1.51 5.29
N VAL A 552 2.53 -0.88 5.58
CA VAL A 552 1.22 -1.43 5.14
C VAL A 552 1.11 -1.45 3.61
N CYS A 553 1.52 -0.38 2.92
CA CYS A 553 1.53 -0.35 1.45
C CYS A 553 2.47 -1.40 0.85
N LYS A 554 3.65 -1.58 1.45
CA LYS A 554 4.62 -2.62 1.06
C LYS A 554 4.05 -4.03 1.27
N TRP A 555 3.37 -4.26 2.40
CA TRP A 555 2.70 -5.53 2.70
C TRP A 555 1.64 -5.88 1.64
N VAL A 556 0.73 -4.95 1.33
CA VAL A 556 -0.28 -5.19 0.31
C VAL A 556 0.33 -5.38 -1.08
N SER A 557 1.43 -4.69 -1.39
CA SER A 557 2.15 -4.86 -2.65
C SER A 557 2.78 -6.26 -2.77
N LYS A 558 3.35 -6.81 -1.68
CA LYS A 558 3.80 -8.21 -1.61
C LYS A 558 2.61 -9.17 -1.84
N GLN A 559 1.46 -8.89 -1.22
CA GLN A 559 0.24 -9.70 -1.40
C GLN A 559 -0.23 -9.76 -2.84
N LEU A 560 -0.26 -8.62 -3.52
CA LEU A 560 -0.57 -8.56 -4.95
C LEU A 560 0.43 -9.40 -5.77
N GLY A 561 1.72 -9.28 -5.49
CA GLY A 561 2.78 -9.99 -6.20
C GLY A 561 2.65 -11.50 -6.18
N TRP A 562 2.21 -12.07 -5.06
CA TRP A 562 2.01 -13.52 -4.92
C TRP A 562 0.89 -14.07 -5.81
N MET A 563 0.03 -13.21 -6.33
CA MET A 563 -1.14 -13.58 -7.14
C MET A 563 -1.06 -13.02 -8.56
N ALA A 564 -0.01 -12.27 -8.90
CA ALA A 564 0.09 -11.47 -10.11
C ALA A 564 0.11 -12.31 -11.40
N GLU A 565 0.77 -13.47 -11.38
CA GLU A 565 0.89 -14.33 -12.55
C GLU A 565 -0.46 -14.87 -13.04
N ASP A 566 -1.39 -15.09 -12.11
CA ASP A 566 -2.75 -15.59 -12.39
C ASP A 566 -3.79 -14.47 -12.49
N ALA A 567 -3.42 -13.23 -12.16
CA ALA A 567 -4.35 -12.09 -12.13
C ALA A 567 -4.88 -11.77 -13.53
N GLN A 568 -6.22 -11.73 -13.67
CA GLN A 568 -6.88 -11.33 -14.91
C GLN A 568 -7.75 -10.09 -14.73
N VAL A 569 -8.28 -9.88 -13.53
CA VAL A 569 -9.03 -8.67 -13.19
C VAL A 569 -8.52 -8.15 -11.85
N ILE A 570 -8.15 -6.89 -11.79
CA ILE A 570 -7.75 -6.22 -10.55
C ILE A 570 -8.66 -5.01 -10.37
N ILE A 571 -9.38 -4.93 -9.26
CA ILE A 571 -10.25 -3.79 -8.95
C ILE A 571 -9.83 -3.20 -7.61
N VAL A 572 -9.62 -1.88 -7.59
CA VAL A 572 -9.19 -1.14 -6.41
C VAL A 572 -10.22 -0.05 -6.09
N HIS A 573 -10.66 -0.02 -4.84
CA HIS A 573 -11.46 1.06 -4.26
C HIS A 573 -10.66 1.71 -3.14
N GLY A 574 -10.29 2.97 -3.27
CA GLY A 574 -9.53 3.69 -2.24
C GLY A 574 -9.41 5.18 -2.54
N HIS A 575 -8.72 5.90 -1.66
CA HIS A 575 -8.19 7.21 -2.02
C HIS A 575 -7.10 7.07 -3.06
N GLY A 576 -6.99 8.07 -3.93
CA GLY A 576 -5.98 8.08 -4.97
C GLY A 576 -5.23 9.40 -5.04
N ASN A 577 -4.01 9.27 -5.54
CA ASN A 577 -3.08 10.29 -5.98
C ASN A 577 -2.49 9.78 -7.31
N PRO A 578 -1.76 10.61 -8.07
CA PRO A 578 -1.14 10.19 -9.33
C PRO A 578 -0.22 8.95 -9.20
N ASP A 579 0.46 8.80 -8.06
CA ASP A 579 1.41 7.72 -7.78
C ASP A 579 0.83 6.57 -6.93
N ALA A 580 -0.44 6.65 -6.53
CA ALA A 580 -1.03 5.73 -5.56
C ALA A 580 -2.55 5.59 -5.65
N ALA A 581 -3.04 4.37 -5.51
CA ALA A 581 -4.44 4.05 -5.25
C ALA A 581 -4.46 3.21 -3.98
N SER A 582 -4.61 3.87 -2.83
CA SER A 582 -4.54 3.21 -1.52
C SER A 582 -5.30 1.87 -1.54
N PRO A 583 -4.62 0.74 -1.30
CA PRO A 583 -3.29 0.56 -0.67
C PRO A 583 -2.05 0.58 -1.57
N LEU A 584 -2.20 0.62 -2.89
CA LEU A 584 -1.10 0.46 -3.84
C LEU A 584 -0.41 1.80 -4.13
N THR A 585 0.91 1.76 -4.29
CA THR A 585 1.73 2.91 -4.74
C THR A 585 2.87 2.40 -5.61
N ASN A 586 3.20 3.13 -6.67
CA ASN A 586 4.29 2.79 -7.58
C ASN A 586 5.66 2.73 -6.88
N ARG A 587 5.83 3.35 -5.69
CA ARG A 587 7.00 3.18 -4.82
C ARG A 587 7.34 1.72 -4.52
N TYR A 588 6.32 0.86 -4.50
CA TYR A 588 6.42 -0.56 -4.18
C TYR A 588 6.15 -1.47 -5.39
N GLU A 589 6.20 -0.93 -6.62
CA GLU A 589 5.93 -1.68 -7.85
C GLU A 589 6.82 -2.92 -8.01
N ARG A 590 8.05 -2.88 -7.50
CA ARG A 590 8.98 -4.02 -7.52
C ARG A 590 8.44 -5.29 -6.86
N TYR A 591 7.44 -5.17 -5.97
CA TYR A 591 6.82 -6.30 -5.30
C TYR A 591 5.60 -6.85 -6.04
N TRP A 592 5.08 -6.17 -7.07
CA TRP A 592 3.87 -6.61 -7.78
C TRP A 592 4.12 -7.79 -8.72
N GLY A 593 5.37 -8.18 -8.97
CA GLY A 593 5.68 -9.24 -9.93
C GLY A 593 5.34 -8.86 -11.37
N ASN A 594 5.24 -9.87 -12.25
CA ASN A 594 4.82 -9.67 -13.65
C ASN A 594 3.40 -10.19 -13.85
N PHE A 595 2.57 -9.42 -14.54
CA PHE A 595 1.21 -9.82 -14.84
C PHE A 595 1.14 -10.66 -16.13
N THR A 596 1.42 -11.96 -16.01
CA THR A 596 1.52 -12.90 -17.15
C THR A 596 0.22 -13.04 -17.96
N TYR A 597 -0.95 -12.91 -17.33
CA TYR A 597 -2.24 -12.97 -18.02
C TYR A 597 -2.80 -11.61 -18.45
N HIS A 598 -2.01 -10.55 -18.35
CA HIS A 598 -2.35 -9.23 -18.86
C HIS A 598 -3.72 -8.71 -18.36
N PRO A 599 -3.87 -8.48 -17.05
CA PRO A 599 -5.14 -8.16 -16.43
C PRO A 599 -5.72 -6.84 -16.93
N LEU A 600 -7.04 -6.75 -16.81
CA LEU A 600 -7.72 -5.46 -16.70
C LEU A 600 -7.57 -4.96 -15.26
N VAL A 601 -7.03 -3.76 -15.10
CA VAL A 601 -6.90 -3.08 -13.81
C VAL A 601 -7.89 -1.92 -13.77
N ALA A 602 -8.63 -1.74 -12.68
CA ALA A 602 -9.55 -0.63 -12.52
C ALA A 602 -9.34 0.05 -11.17
N PHE A 603 -8.95 1.32 -11.20
CA PHE A 603 -8.80 2.20 -10.06
C PHE A 603 -10.02 3.12 -9.96
N PHE A 604 -10.91 2.82 -9.04
CA PHE A 604 -12.01 3.73 -8.68
C PHE A 604 -11.57 4.64 -7.55
N ALA A 605 -10.50 5.40 -7.83
CA ALA A 605 -9.78 6.28 -6.91
C ALA A 605 -9.33 7.55 -7.64
N CYS A 606 -9.30 8.68 -6.91
CA CYS A 606 -8.94 10.00 -7.46
C CYS A 606 -7.56 10.03 -8.13
N LEU A 607 -7.39 10.82 -9.20
CA LEU A 607 -6.09 11.20 -9.79
C LEU A 607 -5.19 10.05 -10.26
N THR A 608 -5.59 8.79 -10.12
CA THR A 608 -4.78 7.61 -10.47
C THR A 608 -4.42 7.51 -11.96
N GLY A 609 -5.12 8.25 -12.81
CA GLY A 609 -4.87 8.38 -14.24
C GLY A 609 -4.15 9.68 -14.63
N ASP A 610 -3.73 10.50 -13.68
CA ASP A 610 -2.85 11.65 -13.95
C ASP A 610 -1.45 11.13 -14.29
N TYR A 611 -1.18 10.96 -15.58
CA TYR A 611 0.07 10.41 -16.11
C TYR A 611 1.14 11.49 -16.39
N GLU A 612 0.84 12.76 -16.13
CA GLU A 612 1.78 13.90 -16.35
C GLU A 612 2.31 14.44 -15.00
N TYR A 613 2.24 13.63 -13.96
CA TYR A 613 2.64 14.00 -12.60
C TYR A 613 4.09 13.62 -12.30
N ASP A 614 4.84 14.57 -11.71
CA ASP A 614 6.19 14.43 -11.09
C ASP A 614 7.15 13.48 -11.84
N ASP A 615 7.76 14.00 -12.90
CA ASP A 615 8.62 13.28 -13.85
C ASP A 615 7.88 12.25 -14.73
N ASP A 616 6.60 12.50 -15.00
CA ASP A 616 5.75 11.76 -15.96
C ASP A 616 5.65 10.26 -15.65
N TYR A 617 5.73 9.83 -14.38
CA TYR A 617 5.65 8.40 -14.02
C TYR A 617 4.56 8.11 -12.97
N GLY A 618 3.34 7.88 -13.45
CA GLY A 618 2.16 7.62 -12.65
C GLY A 618 1.87 6.15 -12.35
N LEU A 619 0.79 5.91 -11.60
CA LEU A 619 0.34 4.57 -11.21
C LEU A 619 -0.11 3.71 -12.40
N VAL A 620 -0.79 4.32 -13.38
CA VAL A 620 -1.23 3.62 -14.59
C VAL A 620 -0.04 3.12 -15.39
N GLU A 621 0.96 3.96 -15.63
CA GLU A 621 2.18 3.54 -16.33
C GLU A 621 2.89 2.42 -15.60
N ALA A 622 3.00 2.48 -14.27
CA ALA A 622 3.57 1.41 -13.48
C ALA A 622 2.82 0.07 -13.70
N MET A 623 1.49 0.06 -13.71
CA MET A 623 0.71 -1.16 -13.98
C MET A 623 0.94 -1.69 -15.39
N LEU A 624 0.91 -0.82 -16.40
CA LEU A 624 1.15 -1.18 -17.80
C LEU A 624 2.58 -1.72 -17.99
N LYS A 625 3.57 -1.11 -17.33
CA LYS A 625 4.98 -1.53 -17.32
C LYS A 625 5.16 -2.94 -16.76
N HIS A 626 4.35 -3.31 -15.76
CA HIS A 626 4.32 -4.64 -15.14
C HIS A 626 3.47 -5.67 -15.92
N GLY A 627 2.90 -5.27 -17.06
CA GLY A 627 2.22 -6.18 -17.98
C GLY A 627 0.70 -6.14 -17.93
N ALA A 628 0.08 -5.21 -17.21
CA ALA A 628 -1.37 -4.98 -17.36
C ALA A 628 -1.71 -4.61 -18.81
N ALA A 629 -2.78 -5.16 -19.36
CA ALA A 629 -3.21 -4.81 -20.72
C ALA A 629 -3.90 -3.44 -20.75
N VAL A 630 -4.71 -3.19 -19.74
CA VAL A 630 -5.60 -2.04 -19.68
C VAL A 630 -5.76 -1.56 -18.24
N CYS A 631 -5.85 -0.25 -18.08
CA CYS A 631 -6.18 0.39 -16.80
C CYS A 631 -7.40 1.31 -16.98
N ILE A 632 -8.34 1.29 -16.05
CA ILE A 632 -9.39 2.32 -15.93
C ILE A 632 -9.00 3.19 -14.74
N ALA A 633 -8.84 4.49 -14.94
CA ALA A 633 -8.38 5.38 -13.90
C ALA A 633 -8.91 6.81 -14.10
N ALA A 634 -8.95 7.59 -13.02
CA ALA A 634 -9.43 8.96 -13.06
C ALA A 634 -8.27 9.95 -13.17
N THR A 635 -8.31 10.89 -14.12
CA THR A 635 -7.33 11.99 -14.24
C THR A 635 -7.55 13.08 -13.19
N GLU A 636 -8.68 13.03 -12.48
CA GLU A 636 -9.14 14.08 -11.58
C GLU A 636 -9.72 13.52 -10.28
N LEU A 637 -10.02 14.43 -9.36
CA LEU A 637 -10.77 14.09 -8.15
C LEU A 637 -12.16 13.54 -8.50
N ILE A 638 -12.42 12.28 -8.09
CA ILE A 638 -13.74 11.64 -8.14
C ILE A 638 -14.21 11.30 -6.72
N GLY A 639 -15.44 11.65 -6.37
CA GLY A 639 -15.96 11.30 -5.04
C GLY A 639 -16.16 9.79 -4.90
N CYS A 640 -16.07 9.25 -3.67
CA CYS A 640 -16.22 7.82 -3.42
C CYS A 640 -17.55 7.26 -3.97
N GLU A 641 -18.65 8.02 -3.84
CA GLU A 641 -19.95 7.63 -4.40
C GLU A 641 -19.93 7.54 -5.92
N SER A 642 -19.26 8.49 -6.60
CA SER A 642 -19.09 8.48 -8.05
C SER A 642 -18.27 7.27 -8.50
N GLY A 643 -17.12 6.99 -7.84
CA GLY A 643 -16.28 5.83 -8.12
C GLY A 643 -17.03 4.51 -7.97
N ARG A 644 -17.80 4.36 -6.89
CA ARG A 644 -18.70 3.21 -6.69
C ARG A 644 -19.77 3.08 -7.76
N SER A 645 -20.37 4.18 -8.18
CA SER A 645 -21.46 4.17 -9.14
C SER A 645 -20.97 3.77 -10.54
N ILE A 646 -19.86 4.34 -11.01
CA ILE A 646 -19.26 3.94 -12.29
C ILE A 646 -18.76 2.49 -12.24
N CYS A 647 -18.17 2.03 -11.14
CA CYS A 647 -17.77 0.63 -10.98
C CYS A 647 -18.97 -0.33 -11.11
N ASN A 648 -20.07 -0.03 -10.41
CA ASN A 648 -21.27 -0.85 -10.45
C ASN A 648 -21.91 -0.88 -11.84
N GLU A 649 -21.99 0.28 -12.52
CA GLU A 649 -22.50 0.34 -13.89
C GLU A 649 -21.58 -0.40 -14.87
N PHE A 650 -20.25 -0.27 -14.73
CA PHE A 650 -19.29 -1.03 -15.53
C PHE A 650 -19.47 -2.54 -15.34
N LEU A 651 -19.50 -3.05 -14.11
CA LEU A 651 -19.67 -4.48 -13.85
C LEU A 651 -21.05 -5.00 -14.26
N LYS A 652 -22.08 -4.15 -14.25
CA LYS A 652 -23.42 -4.50 -14.74
C LYS A 652 -23.43 -4.67 -16.25
N VAL A 653 -22.82 -3.73 -16.97
CA VAL A 653 -22.73 -3.75 -18.45
C VAL A 653 -21.75 -4.81 -18.93
N TRP A 654 -20.64 -5.00 -18.23
CA TRP A 654 -19.60 -5.93 -18.65
C TRP A 654 -20.05 -7.38 -18.46
N GLY A 655 -20.47 -7.98 -19.57
CA GLY A 655 -20.59 -9.41 -19.71
C GLY A 655 -19.20 -10.03 -19.72
N ILE A 656 -18.69 -10.41 -18.55
CA ILE A 656 -17.29 -10.86 -18.37
C ILE A 656 -16.90 -12.03 -19.30
N TYR A 657 -17.85 -12.87 -19.73
CA TYR A 657 -17.63 -13.94 -20.71
C TYR A 657 -18.17 -13.65 -22.11
N SER A 658 -18.64 -12.44 -22.34
CA SER A 658 -19.10 -12.02 -23.66
C SER A 658 -17.92 -11.79 -24.60
N SER A 659 -18.20 -11.77 -25.90
CA SER A 659 -17.25 -11.32 -26.91
C SER A 659 -17.08 -9.80 -26.96
N TYR A 660 -17.79 -9.04 -26.10
CA TYR A 660 -17.69 -7.60 -26.03
C TYR A 660 -16.43 -7.19 -25.25
N PRO A 661 -15.56 -6.32 -25.80
CA PRO A 661 -14.37 -5.89 -25.08
C PRO A 661 -14.73 -5.04 -23.87
N PRO A 662 -13.91 -5.08 -22.80
CA PRO A 662 -14.11 -4.21 -21.63
C PRO A 662 -14.12 -2.71 -21.97
N GLY A 663 -13.38 -2.26 -22.99
CA GLY A 663 -13.42 -0.86 -23.46
C GLY A 663 -14.84 -0.43 -23.85
N LYS A 664 -15.54 -1.24 -24.64
CA LYS A 664 -16.95 -0.99 -25.01
C LYS A 664 -17.86 -0.94 -23.78
N ALA A 665 -17.68 -1.90 -22.86
CA ALA A 665 -18.49 -1.95 -21.64
C ALA A 665 -18.29 -0.72 -20.75
N PHE A 666 -17.05 -0.22 -20.66
CA PHE A 666 -16.73 0.99 -19.93
C PHE A 666 -17.35 2.24 -20.59
N THR A 667 -17.23 2.39 -21.91
CA THR A 667 -17.88 3.49 -22.64
C THR A 667 -19.39 3.51 -22.45
N ILE A 668 -20.07 2.36 -22.48
CA ILE A 668 -21.52 2.30 -22.19
C ILE A 668 -21.82 2.67 -20.73
N ALA A 669 -20.97 2.28 -19.79
CA ALA A 669 -21.11 2.70 -18.39
C ALA A 669 -20.98 4.23 -18.25
N GLU A 670 -20.03 4.85 -18.93
CA GLU A 670 -19.88 6.31 -18.98
C GLU A 670 -21.13 6.99 -19.57
N ARG A 671 -21.66 6.48 -20.70
CA ARG A 671 -22.91 6.97 -21.28
C ARG A 671 -24.08 6.93 -20.30
N ASN A 672 -24.22 5.82 -19.57
CA ASN A 672 -25.26 5.66 -18.55
C ASN A 672 -25.08 6.67 -17.40
N MET A 673 -23.83 6.93 -17.00
CA MET A 673 -23.51 7.87 -15.92
C MET A 673 -23.86 9.32 -16.28
N CYS A 674 -23.73 9.72 -17.55
CA CYS A 674 -24.18 11.03 -18.03
C CYS A 674 -25.69 11.26 -17.79
N GLY A 675 -26.49 10.19 -17.75
CA GLY A 675 -27.94 10.26 -17.50
C GLY A 675 -28.37 10.12 -16.03
N LEU A 676 -27.50 9.63 -15.14
CA LEU A 676 -27.88 9.19 -13.79
C LEU A 676 -27.39 10.10 -12.66
N ILE A 677 -26.21 10.71 -12.77
CA ILE A 677 -25.58 11.44 -11.66
C ILE A 677 -24.96 12.74 -12.14
N ASP A 678 -23.98 12.63 -13.05
CA ASP A 678 -23.11 13.75 -13.42
C ASP A 678 -22.24 13.39 -14.63
N VAL A 679 -22.41 14.11 -15.74
CA VAL A 679 -21.55 14.01 -16.94
C VAL A 679 -20.06 14.15 -16.61
N ARG A 680 -19.72 14.84 -15.51
CA ARG A 680 -18.33 15.04 -15.08
C ARG A 680 -17.62 13.75 -14.70
N VAL A 681 -18.31 12.66 -14.36
CA VAL A 681 -17.63 11.39 -14.05
C VAL A 681 -17.04 10.78 -15.32
N ALA A 682 -17.79 10.77 -16.42
CA ALA A 682 -17.31 10.32 -17.73
C ALA A 682 -16.13 11.19 -18.22
N MET A 683 -16.20 12.51 -18.00
CA MET A 683 -15.10 13.41 -18.38
C MET A 683 -13.82 13.20 -17.57
N LYS A 684 -13.88 12.59 -16.39
CA LYS A 684 -12.75 12.47 -15.47
C LYS A 684 -12.07 11.11 -15.51
N CYS A 685 -12.69 10.10 -16.12
CA CYS A 685 -12.14 8.77 -16.19
C CYS A 685 -11.68 8.50 -17.62
N ASN A 686 -10.51 7.88 -17.75
CA ASN A 686 -9.98 7.44 -19.02
C ASN A 686 -9.84 5.91 -19.02
N TYR A 687 -9.87 5.35 -20.22
CA TYR A 687 -9.50 3.98 -20.50
C TYR A 687 -8.09 3.95 -21.06
N TYR A 688 -7.14 3.43 -20.30
CA TYR A 688 -5.76 3.27 -20.72
C TYR A 688 -5.52 1.88 -21.29
N GLY A 689 -4.85 1.79 -22.43
CA GLY A 689 -4.64 0.56 -23.19
C GLY A 689 -5.55 0.43 -24.42
N ASP A 690 -5.53 -0.75 -25.05
CA ASP A 690 -6.31 -1.02 -26.26
C ASP A 690 -7.82 -1.16 -25.95
N PRO A 691 -8.71 -0.31 -26.50
CA PRO A 691 -10.15 -0.42 -26.27
C PRO A 691 -10.78 -1.69 -26.86
N LYS A 692 -10.08 -2.38 -27.79
CA LYS A 692 -10.42 -3.71 -28.32
C LYS A 692 -9.70 -4.85 -27.59
N PHE A 693 -9.09 -4.62 -26.43
CA PHE A 693 -8.48 -5.69 -25.64
C PHE A 693 -9.46 -6.86 -25.46
N SER A 694 -8.96 -8.11 -25.55
CA SER A 694 -9.72 -9.37 -25.57
C SER A 694 -10.50 -9.73 -26.85
N VAL A 695 -10.41 -8.92 -27.90
CA VAL A 695 -10.86 -9.24 -29.27
C VAL A 695 -9.63 -9.56 -30.12
N GLY A 696 -9.73 -10.60 -30.96
CA GLY A 696 -8.63 -11.09 -31.80
C GLY A 696 -8.96 -11.15 -33.28
#